data_AF-A0A952ND26-F1
#
_entry.id   AF-A0A952ND26-F1
#
_cell.length_a   1.000
_cell.length_b   1.000
_cell.length_c   1.000
_cell.angle_alpha   90.00
_cell.angle_beta   90.00
_cell.angle_gamma   90.00
#
_symmetry.space_group_name_H-M   'P 1'
#
loop_
_entity.id
_entity.type
_entity.pdbx_description
1 polymer ?
#
loop_
_entity_poly.entity_id
_entity_poly.type
_entity_poly.pdbx_seq_one_letter_code
_entity_poly.pdbx_strand_id
1 'polypeptide(L)'
;MSFDRPGPRGRGAFLSMALLGLALATGLTACGDYLNGKKKEAQVIELSDERLKCLDQMPVLLRDFSVGDAKEDQIRANLGCMREAFQYFRERTVGSLPEAYTAADLRKFFRKYFVKQTEITPQFSEGFMRLKKALIGGSDRYITKPELDRIVDILRVVEDETVKMAPHMKVLLGDKKSAPGPERLQESVEQVRKTLKILLNQVELSRSDYSFADLQEMFTALSQFVEEATGPRPAPAPVSRLALKNNGGIDQIRSWLPLLKTVKVVFFGERANLQGQREWYDAINTVVDLYDLVLRYHYFLQGSRYDTPRDLKIALDFADRILRLLETSHQINRTGRLPFTALDQLIDEVYARKIVDLPASAEVLKPMYRRIVLGMLDPVRRGDSRGADAIERVHLLSLRREFNIFRLNQFFADWSFSAGARQLDPESRLRVARQFPAADVAKRLTADPGEAEALVAAWAKFKDLLLKSRPVAFNEKGRISILTNTKDLRWTWHGLTRFNVMHFLVRGFMLGYGDHRDPVLAHCSEKDMIRWYADFQDFGIAIRAFDPRSGNSGARSFKEASFFTFSGNGDDRISMDEMFEFVSMLVSGGLNTVNSVTASLHDLSCEVAQRDIFDLPMLNEACFKRELRGHFGDDFDNLPGLVKYVSRLNDQEWNSFYNDWISTARTSSPDSGLIETADLRTGVMILHYVEALFTIYDTDRDERLSVAEVEAAAPRFMNLLRQVSGLNNRTLVTQGFVALVFKGQKPDAVGLGDNMLDRFRQWLTGSPKYADRGHLVRVFSNLKDELANPSSKANP
;
A
#
# COMPACT_ATOMS: atom_id res chain seq x y z
N MET A 1 -41.05 -11.34 -70.76
CA MET A 1 -39.82 -11.82 -71.41
C MET A 1 -39.47 -13.16 -70.78
N SER A 2 -39.91 -14.26 -71.41
CA SER A 2 -39.14 -15.04 -72.43
C SER A 2 -38.22 -16.04 -71.73
N PHE A 3 -38.67 -17.29 -71.53
CA PHE A 3 -38.33 -18.53 -72.31
C PHE A 3 -37.23 -19.31 -71.58
N ASP A 4 -37.09 -20.64 -71.51
CA ASP A 4 -37.67 -21.85 -72.12
C ASP A 4 -37.17 -23.03 -71.22
N ARG A 5 -37.96 -24.07 -70.84
CA ARG A 5 -38.12 -25.43 -71.45
C ARG A 5 -36.80 -26.21 -71.75
N PRO A 6 -36.84 -27.54 -72.01
CA PRO A 6 -37.72 -28.66 -71.59
C PRO A 6 -36.92 -29.95 -71.17
N GLY A 7 -37.48 -30.93 -70.42
CA GLY A 7 -37.99 -32.25 -70.90
C GLY A 7 -36.91 -33.35 -71.13
N PRO A 8 -37.22 -34.65 -71.38
CA PRO A 8 -38.42 -35.46 -71.07
C PRO A 8 -38.16 -36.99 -70.78
N ARG A 9 -39.26 -37.77 -70.56
CA ARG A 9 -39.49 -39.24 -70.82
C ARG A 9 -38.70 -40.29 -70.01
N GLY A 10 -39.21 -41.46 -69.61
CA GLY A 10 -40.51 -42.13 -69.75
C GLY A 10 -40.36 -43.67 -69.60
N ARG A 11 -41.45 -44.36 -69.17
CA ARG A 11 -41.80 -45.81 -69.32
C ARG A 11 -40.86 -46.83 -68.64
N GLY A 12 -41.29 -47.98 -68.09
CA GLY A 12 -42.55 -48.71 -67.97
C GLY A 12 -42.29 -49.93 -67.05
N ALA A 13 -43.22 -50.26 -66.14
CA ALA A 13 -44.07 -51.46 -66.20
C ALA A 13 -43.34 -52.82 -66.13
N PHE A 14 -43.28 -53.42 -64.94
CA PHE A 14 -43.37 -54.87 -64.68
C PHE A 14 -44.03 -55.05 -63.30
N LEU A 15 -45.29 -55.45 -63.21
CA LEU A 15 -45.84 -56.81 -63.24
C LEU A 15 -45.97 -57.43 -61.83
N SER A 16 -47.19 -57.36 -61.32
CA SER A 16 -47.92 -58.45 -60.67
C SER A 16 -47.11 -59.54 -59.96
N MET A 17 -46.79 -59.30 -58.70
CA MET A 17 -46.80 -60.31 -57.65
C MET A 17 -47.35 -59.66 -56.38
N ALA A 18 -48.18 -60.39 -55.64
CA ALA A 18 -48.80 -60.02 -54.36
C ALA A 18 -50.17 -59.30 -54.38
N LEU A 19 -51.02 -59.60 -55.37
CA LEU A 19 -52.48 -59.36 -55.28
C LEU A 19 -53.21 -60.31 -54.30
N LEU A 20 -52.46 -61.10 -53.51
CA LEU A 20 -52.99 -61.95 -52.43
C LEU A 20 -52.37 -61.67 -51.05
N GLY A 21 -51.58 -60.60 -50.92
CA GLY A 21 -51.06 -60.08 -49.64
C GLY A 21 -51.66 -58.74 -49.22
N LEU A 22 -52.52 -58.13 -50.05
CA LEU A 22 -52.97 -56.73 -49.90
C LEU A 22 -54.40 -56.56 -49.37
N ALA A 23 -54.94 -57.58 -48.71
CA ALA A 23 -56.10 -57.43 -47.82
C ALA A 23 -55.69 -57.40 -46.33
N LEU A 24 -54.43 -57.73 -46.02
CA LEU A 24 -53.81 -57.57 -44.69
C LEU A 24 -52.74 -56.47 -44.67
N ALA A 25 -52.62 -55.66 -45.75
CA ALA A 25 -51.65 -54.57 -45.87
C ALA A 25 -52.22 -53.21 -46.40
N THR A 26 -53.54 -53.07 -46.58
CA THR A 26 -54.19 -51.76 -46.79
C THR A 26 -54.74 -51.14 -45.51
N GLY A 27 -54.45 -51.76 -44.35
CA GLY A 27 -54.47 -51.09 -43.04
C GLY A 27 -53.16 -50.40 -42.66
N LEU A 28 -52.10 -50.45 -43.51
CA LEU A 28 -50.75 -50.00 -43.12
C LEU A 28 -50.01 -49.09 -44.14
N THR A 29 -50.65 -48.53 -45.17
CA THR A 29 -49.92 -47.70 -46.17
C THR A 29 -50.50 -46.32 -46.49
N ALA A 30 -51.51 -45.84 -45.77
CA ALA A 30 -51.87 -44.41 -45.77
C ALA A 30 -51.03 -43.57 -44.77
N CYS A 31 -49.89 -44.08 -44.31
CA CYS A 31 -48.83 -43.34 -43.60
C CYS A 31 -47.70 -42.85 -44.53
N GLY A 32 -47.89 -42.85 -45.86
CA GLY A 32 -46.87 -42.39 -46.81
C GLY A 32 -46.81 -40.86 -46.97
N ASP A 33 -47.96 -40.20 -47.09
CA ASP A 33 -48.03 -38.74 -47.32
C ASP A 33 -47.91 -37.90 -46.03
N TYR A 34 -47.98 -38.54 -44.85
CA TYR A 34 -47.55 -37.90 -43.60
C TYR A 34 -46.03 -37.98 -43.39
N LEU A 35 -45.35 -38.96 -43.98
CA LEU A 35 -43.90 -39.17 -43.80
C LEU A 35 -43.04 -38.54 -44.91
N ASN A 36 -43.59 -38.29 -46.10
CA ASN A 36 -42.88 -37.64 -47.21
C ASN A 36 -43.44 -36.26 -47.62
N GLY A 37 -44.34 -35.71 -46.81
CA GLY A 37 -44.60 -34.28 -46.86
C GLY A 37 -43.31 -33.55 -46.56
N LYS A 38 -42.71 -32.90 -47.57
CA LYS A 38 -41.88 -31.72 -47.34
C LYS A 38 -42.63 -30.92 -46.29
N LYS A 39 -42.07 -30.80 -45.08
CA LYS A 39 -42.59 -29.89 -44.06
C LYS A 39 -42.88 -28.60 -44.82
N LYS A 40 -44.16 -28.28 -45.05
CA LYS A 40 -44.52 -26.89 -45.26
C LYS A 40 -43.95 -26.26 -44.01
N GLU A 41 -42.84 -25.52 -44.17
CA GLU A 41 -42.32 -24.68 -43.10
C GLU A 41 -43.54 -24.04 -42.52
N ALA A 42 -43.81 -24.35 -41.24
CA ALA A 42 -44.94 -23.78 -40.57
C ALA A 42 -44.78 -22.29 -40.80
N GLN A 43 -45.69 -21.68 -41.56
CA GLN A 43 -45.82 -20.24 -41.54
C GLN A 43 -46.20 -19.96 -40.10
N VAL A 44 -45.16 -19.68 -39.31
CA VAL A 44 -45.28 -19.20 -37.95
C VAL A 44 -46.06 -17.91 -38.16
N ILE A 45 -47.35 -17.95 -37.85
CA ILE A 45 -48.08 -16.73 -37.58
C ILE A 45 -47.35 -16.15 -36.37
N GLU A 46 -46.41 -15.25 -36.64
CA GLU A 46 -45.69 -14.46 -35.64
C GLU A 46 -46.72 -13.53 -35.00
N LEU A 47 -47.46 -14.07 -34.03
CA LEU A 47 -48.14 -13.26 -33.04
C LEU A 47 -47.06 -12.67 -32.15
N SER A 48 -46.40 -11.60 -32.61
CA SER A 48 -45.67 -10.70 -31.71
C SER A 48 -46.73 -10.01 -30.86
N ASP A 49 -46.95 -10.49 -29.64
CA ASP A 49 -47.84 -9.80 -28.70
C ASP A 49 -47.20 -8.45 -28.38
N GLU A 50 -47.84 -7.35 -28.78
CA GLU A 50 -47.28 -6.00 -28.60
C GLU A 50 -46.97 -5.69 -27.13
N ARG A 51 -47.62 -6.39 -26.20
CA ARG A 51 -47.37 -6.29 -24.75
C ARG A 51 -45.94 -6.67 -24.35
N LEU A 52 -45.24 -7.47 -25.14
CA LEU A 52 -43.88 -7.93 -24.84
C LEU A 52 -42.79 -7.13 -25.56
N LYS A 53 -43.14 -6.17 -26.45
CA LYS A 53 -42.17 -5.35 -27.21
C LYS A 53 -41.25 -4.52 -26.31
N CYS A 54 -41.67 -4.16 -25.10
CA CYS A 54 -40.84 -3.41 -24.16
C CYS A 54 -39.60 -4.18 -23.69
N LEU A 55 -39.56 -5.51 -23.83
CA LEU A 55 -38.40 -6.34 -23.48
C LEU A 55 -37.19 -6.07 -24.37
N ASP A 56 -37.41 -5.58 -25.60
CA ASP A 56 -36.35 -5.17 -26.53
C ASP A 56 -35.49 -4.02 -25.94
N GLN A 57 -36.03 -3.25 -24.99
CA GLN A 57 -35.33 -2.16 -24.30
C GLN A 57 -34.57 -2.62 -23.05
N MET A 58 -34.74 -3.87 -22.60
CA MET A 58 -34.08 -4.37 -21.38
C MET A 58 -32.54 -4.30 -21.47
N PRO A 59 -31.87 -4.69 -22.58
CA PRO A 59 -30.42 -4.55 -22.70
C PRO A 59 -29.96 -3.09 -22.62
N VAL A 60 -30.77 -2.16 -23.15
CA VAL A 60 -30.52 -0.72 -23.09
C VAL A 60 -30.63 -0.22 -21.64
N LEU A 61 -31.66 -0.63 -20.91
CA LEU A 61 -31.78 -0.30 -19.49
C LEU A 61 -30.58 -0.84 -18.69
N LEU A 62 -30.21 -2.11 -18.88
CA LEU A 62 -29.08 -2.71 -18.16
C LEU A 62 -27.78 -1.95 -18.45
N ARG A 63 -27.55 -1.56 -19.71
CA ARG A 63 -26.44 -0.70 -20.10
C ARG A 63 -26.50 0.64 -19.38
N ASP A 64 -27.61 1.36 -19.50
CA ASP A 64 -27.77 2.72 -18.95
C ASP A 64 -27.65 2.69 -17.41
N PHE A 65 -28.14 1.64 -16.74
CA PHE A 65 -27.97 1.44 -15.31
C PHE A 65 -26.50 1.15 -14.95
N SER A 66 -25.81 0.32 -15.74
CA SER A 66 -24.39 -0.02 -15.55
C SER A 66 -23.43 1.16 -15.75
N VAL A 67 -23.90 2.27 -16.32
CA VAL A 67 -23.15 3.54 -16.45
C VAL A 67 -23.75 4.67 -15.60
N GLY A 68 -24.82 4.39 -14.86
CA GLY A 68 -25.50 5.34 -13.98
C GLY A 68 -26.32 6.42 -14.69
N ASP A 69 -26.74 6.18 -15.93
CA ASP A 69 -27.60 7.06 -16.73
C ASP A 69 -29.07 6.62 -16.80
N ALA A 70 -29.42 5.47 -16.22
CA ALA A 70 -30.80 4.99 -16.17
C ALA A 70 -31.71 5.91 -15.35
N LYS A 71 -32.87 6.23 -15.90
CA LYS A 71 -33.90 7.04 -15.25
C LYS A 71 -34.97 6.18 -14.58
N GLU A 72 -35.64 6.72 -13.57
CA GLU A 72 -36.69 6.00 -12.83
C GLU A 72 -37.81 5.49 -13.75
N ASP A 73 -38.31 6.32 -14.66
CA ASP A 73 -39.36 5.96 -15.63
C ASP A 73 -38.93 4.79 -16.51
N GLN A 74 -37.68 4.79 -16.98
CA GLN A 74 -37.11 3.70 -17.76
C GLN A 74 -36.98 2.42 -16.92
N ILE A 75 -36.50 2.52 -15.67
CA ILE A 75 -36.35 1.37 -14.77
C ILE A 75 -37.71 0.70 -14.53
N ARG A 76 -38.72 1.49 -14.14
CA ARG A 76 -40.06 0.98 -13.85
C ARG A 76 -40.74 0.40 -15.08
N ALA A 77 -40.66 1.07 -16.23
CA ALA A 77 -41.27 0.58 -17.46
C ALA A 77 -40.69 -0.77 -17.89
N ASN A 78 -39.36 -0.92 -17.86
CA ASN A 78 -38.71 -2.15 -18.32
C ASN A 78 -38.85 -3.31 -17.32
N LEU A 79 -38.68 -3.06 -16.01
CA LEU A 79 -38.84 -4.13 -15.00
C LEU A 79 -40.31 -4.52 -14.81
N GLY A 80 -41.23 -3.56 -14.92
CA GLY A 80 -42.67 -3.83 -15.02
C GLY A 80 -43.01 -4.73 -16.21
N CYS A 81 -42.44 -4.42 -17.38
CA CYS A 81 -42.57 -5.25 -18.58
C CYS A 81 -42.04 -6.69 -18.36
N MET A 82 -40.89 -6.84 -17.70
CA MET A 82 -40.34 -8.16 -17.38
C MET A 82 -41.26 -8.97 -16.47
N ARG A 83 -41.89 -8.32 -15.48
CA ARG A 83 -42.87 -8.95 -14.60
C ARG A 83 -44.10 -9.42 -15.37
N GLU A 84 -44.66 -8.56 -16.22
CA GLU A 84 -45.78 -8.91 -17.11
C GLU A 84 -45.41 -10.07 -18.06
N ALA A 85 -44.18 -10.10 -18.56
CA ALA A 85 -43.68 -11.19 -19.40
C ALA A 85 -43.65 -12.53 -18.67
N PHE A 86 -43.21 -12.57 -17.41
CA PHE A 86 -43.23 -13.79 -16.60
C PHE A 86 -44.66 -14.23 -16.23
N GLN A 87 -45.56 -13.29 -15.94
CA GLN A 87 -46.98 -13.59 -15.71
C GLN A 87 -47.62 -14.16 -16.98
N TYR A 88 -47.36 -13.55 -18.13
CA TYR A 88 -47.82 -14.03 -19.42
C TYR A 88 -47.25 -15.41 -19.74
N PHE A 89 -45.95 -15.63 -19.50
CA PHE A 89 -45.31 -16.95 -19.65
C PHE A 89 -46.03 -18.01 -18.83
N ARG A 90 -46.30 -17.73 -17.55
CA ARG A 90 -47.01 -18.62 -16.62
C ARG A 90 -48.43 -18.95 -17.09
N GLU A 91 -49.15 -17.98 -17.65
CA GLU A 91 -50.56 -18.14 -18.02
C GLU A 91 -50.76 -18.74 -19.41
N ARG A 92 -49.83 -18.50 -20.33
CA ARG A 92 -50.01 -18.81 -21.76
C ARG A 92 -49.07 -19.87 -22.30
N THR A 93 -48.06 -20.28 -21.55
CA THR A 93 -47.14 -21.34 -21.98
C THR A 93 -47.57 -22.67 -21.35
N VAL A 94 -47.71 -23.69 -22.18
CA VAL A 94 -47.84 -25.07 -21.71
C VAL A 94 -46.43 -25.61 -21.51
N GLY A 95 -46.05 -25.86 -20.26
CA GLY A 95 -44.75 -26.43 -19.91
C GLY A 95 -44.60 -27.87 -20.37
N SER A 96 -43.35 -28.32 -20.50
CA SER A 96 -43.05 -29.73 -20.81
C SER A 96 -43.31 -30.69 -19.64
N LEU A 97 -43.53 -30.15 -18.43
CA LEU A 97 -43.87 -30.89 -17.22
C LEU A 97 -45.20 -30.37 -16.62
N PRO A 98 -45.97 -31.22 -15.91
CA PRO A 98 -47.17 -30.76 -15.20
C PRO A 98 -46.81 -29.67 -14.18
N GLU A 99 -47.43 -28.49 -14.30
CA GLU A 99 -47.23 -27.33 -13.42
C GLU A 99 -45.79 -26.80 -13.32
N ALA A 100 -44.92 -27.14 -14.28
CA ALA A 100 -43.52 -26.73 -14.28
C ALA A 100 -42.95 -26.51 -15.70
N TYR A 101 -41.87 -25.73 -15.77
CA TYR A 101 -41.19 -25.34 -17.00
C TYR A 101 -39.71 -25.71 -16.92
N THR A 102 -39.18 -26.31 -17.97
CA THR A 102 -37.74 -26.61 -18.07
C THR A 102 -36.95 -25.42 -18.62
N ALA A 103 -35.62 -25.48 -18.55
CA ALA A 103 -34.75 -24.50 -19.20
C ALA A 103 -34.97 -24.42 -20.72
N ALA A 104 -35.38 -25.52 -21.36
CA ALA A 104 -35.73 -25.54 -22.78
C ALA A 104 -37.04 -24.77 -23.06
N ASP A 105 -38.03 -24.87 -22.17
CA ASP A 105 -39.30 -24.14 -22.30
C ASP A 105 -39.08 -22.63 -22.21
N LEU A 106 -38.27 -22.17 -21.24
CA LEU A 106 -37.89 -20.76 -21.10
C LEU A 106 -37.17 -20.25 -22.35
N ARG A 107 -36.14 -20.98 -22.83
CA ARG A 107 -35.43 -20.60 -24.07
C ARG A 107 -36.35 -20.51 -25.27
N LYS A 108 -37.26 -21.48 -25.44
CA LYS A 108 -38.22 -21.49 -26.55
C LYS A 108 -39.15 -20.29 -26.48
N PHE A 109 -39.62 -19.91 -25.29
CA PHE A 109 -40.43 -18.73 -25.08
C PHE A 109 -39.66 -17.45 -25.39
N PHE A 110 -38.49 -17.25 -24.78
CA PHE A 110 -37.69 -16.04 -24.99
C PHE A 110 -37.19 -15.92 -26.43
N ARG A 111 -36.81 -17.01 -27.10
CA ARG A 111 -36.47 -17.00 -28.54
C ARG A 111 -37.65 -16.56 -29.41
N LYS A 112 -38.87 -16.89 -29.00
CA LYS A 112 -40.08 -16.52 -29.74
C LYS A 112 -40.44 -15.04 -29.55
N TYR A 113 -40.20 -14.46 -28.37
CA TYR A 113 -40.75 -13.15 -28.01
C TYR A 113 -39.73 -12.05 -27.65
N PHE A 114 -38.49 -12.38 -27.26
CA PHE A 114 -37.57 -11.44 -26.61
C PHE A 114 -36.54 -10.85 -27.58
N VAL A 115 -36.00 -11.60 -28.56
CA VAL A 115 -35.09 -11.04 -29.57
C VAL A 115 -34.95 -11.99 -30.77
N LYS A 116 -35.12 -11.51 -32.02
CA LYS A 116 -34.72 -12.27 -33.23
C LYS A 116 -33.19 -12.35 -33.41
N GLN A 117 -32.43 -11.52 -32.69
CA GLN A 117 -31.01 -11.27 -32.93
C GLN A 117 -30.06 -11.93 -31.91
N THR A 118 -30.52 -12.30 -30.72
CA THR A 118 -29.68 -12.87 -29.65
C THR A 118 -30.25 -14.21 -29.18
N GLU A 119 -29.52 -15.30 -29.42
CA GLU A 119 -29.93 -16.62 -28.96
C GLU A 119 -29.56 -16.81 -27.48
N ILE A 120 -30.55 -17.08 -26.62
CA ILE A 120 -30.27 -17.45 -25.22
C ILE A 120 -29.53 -18.80 -25.21
N THR A 121 -28.26 -18.76 -24.80
CA THR A 121 -27.42 -19.95 -24.75
C THR A 121 -27.94 -20.96 -23.72
N PRO A 122 -27.71 -22.28 -23.94
CA PRO A 122 -28.01 -23.30 -22.92
C PRO A 122 -27.35 -22.97 -21.57
N GLN A 123 -26.10 -22.51 -21.62
CA GLN A 123 -25.29 -22.16 -20.44
C GLN A 123 -25.92 -21.04 -19.62
N PHE A 124 -26.42 -19.98 -20.26
CA PHE A 124 -27.13 -18.90 -19.55
C PHE A 124 -28.40 -19.42 -18.87
N SER A 125 -29.14 -20.30 -19.54
CA SER A 125 -30.40 -20.85 -19.00
C SER A 125 -30.16 -21.82 -17.83
N GLU A 126 -29.11 -22.63 -17.92
CA GLU A 126 -28.68 -23.51 -16.83
C GLU A 126 -28.13 -22.70 -15.63
N GLY A 127 -27.35 -21.64 -15.91
CA GLY A 127 -26.91 -20.68 -14.90
C GLY A 127 -28.09 -19.99 -14.21
N PHE A 128 -29.10 -19.58 -14.98
CA PHE A 128 -30.34 -19.02 -14.46
C PHE A 128 -31.09 -20.02 -13.58
N MET A 129 -31.17 -21.30 -13.95
CA MET A 129 -31.83 -22.30 -13.11
C MET A 129 -31.08 -22.56 -11.80
N ARG A 130 -29.74 -22.56 -11.82
CA ARG A 130 -28.93 -22.64 -10.59
C ARG A 130 -29.13 -21.42 -9.71
N LEU A 131 -29.14 -20.22 -10.29
CA LEU A 131 -29.42 -18.98 -9.58
C LEU A 131 -30.85 -19.00 -9.00
N LYS A 132 -31.84 -19.44 -9.78
CA LYS A 132 -33.22 -19.63 -9.31
C LYS A 132 -33.27 -20.56 -8.10
N LYS A 133 -32.63 -21.73 -8.18
CA LYS A 133 -32.55 -22.66 -7.03
C LYS A 133 -31.94 -21.97 -5.81
N ALA A 134 -30.96 -21.10 -6.01
CA ALA A 134 -30.37 -20.32 -4.93
C ALA A 134 -31.30 -19.26 -4.34
N LEU A 135 -32.04 -18.56 -5.19
CA LEU A 135 -32.89 -17.45 -4.79
C LEU A 135 -34.20 -17.93 -4.16
N ILE A 136 -34.84 -18.97 -4.67
CA ILE A 136 -36.19 -19.37 -4.24
C ILE A 136 -36.32 -20.85 -3.89
N GLY A 137 -35.24 -21.62 -3.97
CA GLY A 137 -35.23 -23.05 -3.68
C GLY A 137 -35.70 -23.94 -4.85
N GLY A 138 -36.01 -25.19 -4.51
CA GLY A 138 -36.55 -26.19 -5.43
C GLY A 138 -35.50 -26.85 -6.34
N SER A 139 -35.92 -27.20 -7.56
CA SER A 139 -35.06 -27.87 -8.54
C SER A 139 -34.26 -26.88 -9.40
N ASP A 140 -33.06 -27.28 -9.80
CA ASP A 140 -32.21 -26.66 -10.82
C ASP A 140 -32.54 -27.13 -12.26
N ARG A 141 -33.50 -28.03 -12.43
CA ARG A 141 -33.90 -28.55 -13.76
C ARG A 141 -35.19 -27.92 -14.28
N TYR A 142 -36.04 -27.45 -13.37
CA TYR A 142 -37.33 -26.87 -13.71
C TYR A 142 -37.75 -25.78 -12.72
N ILE A 143 -38.68 -24.95 -13.17
CA ILE A 143 -39.37 -23.94 -12.37
C ILE A 143 -40.88 -24.22 -12.34
N THR A 144 -41.45 -24.31 -11.15
CA THR A 144 -42.89 -24.51 -10.95
C THR A 144 -43.66 -23.20 -11.09
N LYS A 145 -44.98 -23.24 -11.32
CA LYS A 145 -45.79 -22.01 -11.35
C LYS A 145 -45.72 -21.18 -10.05
N PRO A 146 -45.79 -21.76 -8.83
CA PRO A 146 -45.64 -20.99 -7.60
C PRO A 146 -44.25 -20.34 -7.46
N GLU A 147 -43.21 -20.99 -7.96
CA GLU A 147 -41.86 -20.41 -8.00
C GLU A 147 -41.78 -19.22 -8.96
N LEU A 148 -42.47 -19.27 -10.11
CA LEU A 148 -42.59 -18.10 -11.01
C LEU A 148 -43.30 -16.92 -10.34
N ASP A 149 -44.34 -17.18 -9.55
CA ASP A 149 -45.04 -16.13 -8.80
C ASP A 149 -44.10 -15.43 -7.82
N ARG A 150 -43.28 -16.22 -7.10
CA ARG A 150 -42.23 -15.67 -6.24
C ARG A 150 -41.20 -14.85 -7.03
N ILE A 151 -40.82 -15.26 -8.25
CA ILE A 151 -39.92 -14.44 -9.09
C ILE A 151 -40.57 -13.11 -9.46
N VAL A 152 -41.84 -13.10 -9.81
CA VAL A 152 -42.58 -11.87 -10.11
C VAL A 152 -42.62 -10.93 -8.90
N ASP A 153 -42.83 -11.47 -7.70
CA ASP A 153 -42.80 -10.70 -6.44
C ASP A 153 -41.39 -10.15 -6.14
N ILE A 154 -40.35 -10.96 -6.32
CA ILE A 154 -38.96 -10.53 -6.17
C ILE A 154 -38.63 -9.42 -7.17
N LEU A 155 -39.06 -9.54 -8.43
CA LEU A 155 -38.80 -8.52 -9.45
C LEU A 155 -39.42 -7.16 -9.09
N ARG A 156 -40.56 -7.15 -8.38
CA ARG A 156 -41.14 -5.90 -7.86
C ARG A 156 -40.23 -5.25 -6.82
N VAL A 157 -39.64 -6.04 -5.93
CA VAL A 157 -38.67 -5.54 -4.94
C VAL A 157 -37.40 -5.05 -5.64
N VAL A 158 -36.91 -5.79 -6.65
CA VAL A 158 -35.77 -5.39 -7.48
C VAL A 158 -36.05 -4.06 -8.18
N GLU A 159 -37.25 -3.86 -8.74
CA GLU A 159 -37.65 -2.59 -9.36
C GLU A 159 -37.52 -1.43 -8.37
N ASP A 160 -38.16 -1.53 -7.21
CA ASP A 160 -38.16 -0.46 -6.22
C ASP A 160 -36.75 -0.16 -5.66
N GLU A 161 -35.92 -1.18 -5.48
CA GLU A 161 -34.55 -0.99 -5.02
C GLU A 161 -33.62 -0.47 -6.13
N THR A 162 -33.84 -0.85 -7.39
CA THR A 162 -33.07 -0.35 -8.54
C THR A 162 -33.33 1.15 -8.73
N VAL A 163 -34.57 1.60 -8.57
CA VAL A 163 -34.91 3.03 -8.60
C VAL A 163 -34.19 3.79 -7.49
N LYS A 164 -34.16 3.26 -6.26
CA LYS A 164 -33.43 3.89 -5.14
C LYS A 164 -31.92 3.92 -5.36
N MET A 165 -31.38 2.92 -6.04
CA MET A 165 -29.95 2.80 -6.36
C MET A 165 -29.50 3.73 -7.48
N ALA A 166 -30.36 4.01 -8.47
CA ALA A 166 -30.02 4.77 -9.67
C ALA A 166 -29.30 6.12 -9.41
N PRO A 167 -29.71 6.96 -8.45
CA PRO A 167 -29.03 8.23 -8.14
C PRO A 167 -27.59 8.07 -7.64
N HIS A 168 -27.26 6.88 -7.12
CA HIS A 168 -25.95 6.56 -6.53
C HIS A 168 -25.01 5.86 -7.52
N MET A 169 -25.53 5.34 -8.65
CA MET A 169 -24.75 4.50 -9.55
C MET A 169 -23.50 5.17 -10.09
N LYS A 170 -23.53 6.47 -10.46
CA LYS A 170 -22.31 7.16 -10.94
C LYS A 170 -21.20 7.18 -9.90
N VAL A 171 -21.56 7.44 -8.64
CA VAL A 171 -20.62 7.39 -7.51
C VAL A 171 -20.09 5.98 -7.31
N LEU A 172 -21.00 5.00 -7.28
CA LEU A 172 -20.66 3.59 -7.07
C LEU A 172 -19.81 3.02 -8.20
N LEU A 173 -19.95 3.52 -9.42
CA LEU A 173 -19.15 3.08 -10.58
C LEU A 173 -17.79 3.79 -10.66
N GLY A 174 -17.44 4.64 -9.69
CA GLY A 174 -16.15 5.33 -9.69
C GLY A 174 -16.04 6.44 -10.74
N ASP A 175 -17.14 7.05 -11.20
CA ASP A 175 -17.07 8.18 -12.11
C ASP A 175 -16.36 9.37 -11.45
N LYS A 176 -15.10 9.62 -11.83
CA LYS A 176 -14.29 10.72 -11.29
C LYS A 176 -14.93 12.10 -11.52
N LYS A 177 -15.80 12.26 -12.53
CA LYS A 177 -16.52 13.53 -12.75
C LYS A 177 -17.54 13.81 -11.66
N SER A 178 -18.02 12.77 -11.01
CA SER A 178 -18.98 12.87 -9.91
C SER A 178 -18.33 13.15 -8.55
N ALA A 179 -16.98 13.08 -8.45
CA ALA A 179 -16.11 13.32 -7.29
C ALA A 179 -16.88 13.64 -5.98
N PRO A 180 -17.47 12.62 -5.33
CA PRO A 180 -18.37 12.86 -4.21
C PRO A 180 -17.58 13.34 -2.99
N GLY A 181 -18.21 14.16 -2.16
CA GLY A 181 -17.74 14.35 -0.78
C GLY A 181 -17.82 13.03 0.02
N PRO A 182 -17.07 12.89 1.13
CA PRO A 182 -17.07 11.66 1.95
C PRO A 182 -18.47 11.23 2.42
N GLU A 183 -19.35 12.19 2.69
CA GLU A 183 -20.74 11.96 3.10
C GLU A 183 -21.57 11.33 1.98
N ARG A 184 -21.54 11.92 0.78
CA ARG A 184 -22.26 11.39 -0.40
C ARG A 184 -21.76 10.00 -0.80
N LEU A 185 -20.46 9.72 -0.66
CA LEU A 185 -19.94 8.37 -0.86
C LEU A 185 -20.52 7.39 0.17
N GLN A 186 -20.50 7.78 1.46
CA GLN A 186 -21.07 6.95 2.52
C GLN A 186 -22.56 6.67 2.28
N GLU A 187 -23.36 7.69 1.95
CA GLU A 187 -24.78 7.53 1.61
C GLU A 187 -25.00 6.52 0.47
N SER A 188 -24.17 6.60 -0.57
CA SER A 188 -24.24 5.71 -1.73
C SER A 188 -23.92 4.26 -1.34
N VAL A 189 -22.92 4.05 -0.50
CA VAL A 189 -22.53 2.73 0.03
C VAL A 189 -23.60 2.18 0.99
N GLU A 190 -24.18 3.03 1.85
CA GLU A 190 -25.29 2.62 2.73
C GLU A 190 -26.51 2.18 1.94
N GLN A 191 -26.80 2.86 0.82
CA GLN A 191 -27.89 2.47 -0.05
C GLN A 191 -27.64 1.09 -0.67
N VAL A 192 -26.41 0.77 -1.11
CA VAL A 192 -26.02 -0.60 -1.54
C VAL A 192 -26.27 -1.59 -0.41
N ARG A 193 -25.81 -1.28 0.81
CA ARG A 193 -25.98 -2.18 1.95
C ARG A 193 -27.45 -2.46 2.23
N LYS A 194 -28.28 -1.42 2.23
CA LYS A 194 -29.72 -1.52 2.47
C LYS A 194 -30.39 -2.36 1.38
N THR A 195 -30.11 -2.07 0.11
CA THR A 195 -30.66 -2.81 -1.03
C THR A 195 -30.27 -4.29 -0.97
N LEU A 196 -29.01 -4.62 -0.74
CA LEU A 196 -28.57 -6.02 -0.63
C LEU A 196 -29.23 -6.77 0.53
N LYS A 197 -29.46 -6.10 1.67
CA LYS A 197 -30.17 -6.68 2.82
C LYS A 197 -31.65 -6.93 2.53
N ILE A 198 -32.31 -6.00 1.84
CA ILE A 198 -33.70 -6.15 1.41
C ILE A 198 -33.82 -7.32 0.44
N LEU A 199 -32.94 -7.40 -0.56
CA LEU A 199 -32.91 -8.50 -1.52
C LEU A 199 -32.61 -9.85 -0.84
N LEU A 200 -31.67 -9.89 0.11
CA LEU A 200 -31.37 -11.10 0.88
C LEU A 200 -32.60 -11.65 1.63
N ASN A 201 -33.49 -10.77 2.11
CA ASN A 201 -34.72 -11.19 2.79
C ASN A 201 -35.79 -11.76 1.86
N GLN A 202 -35.67 -11.53 0.55
CA GLN A 202 -36.59 -12.10 -0.43
C GLN A 202 -36.15 -13.47 -0.92
N VAL A 203 -34.99 -13.97 -0.48
CA VAL A 203 -34.35 -15.15 -1.07
C VAL A 203 -34.03 -16.23 -0.05
N GLU A 204 -34.05 -17.50 -0.49
CA GLU A 204 -33.77 -18.69 0.31
C GLU A 204 -32.28 -19.13 0.27
N LEU A 205 -31.35 -18.17 0.09
CA LEU A 205 -29.91 -18.42 -0.10
C LEU A 205 -29.26 -19.27 1.01
N SER A 206 -29.75 -19.17 2.25
CA SER A 206 -29.23 -19.94 3.38
C SER A 206 -29.36 -21.46 3.21
N ARG A 207 -30.25 -21.91 2.33
CA ARG A 207 -30.48 -23.35 2.06
C ARG A 207 -29.85 -23.82 0.76
N SER A 208 -29.17 -22.92 0.04
CA SER A 208 -28.63 -23.20 -1.28
C SER A 208 -27.22 -23.76 -1.22
N ASP A 209 -26.91 -24.64 -2.16
CA ASP A 209 -25.56 -25.12 -2.51
C ASP A 209 -24.83 -24.18 -3.49
N TYR A 210 -25.40 -23.01 -3.78
CA TYR A 210 -24.84 -22.05 -4.74
C TYR A 210 -23.47 -21.53 -4.28
N SER A 211 -22.47 -21.78 -5.12
CA SER A 211 -21.09 -21.46 -4.83
C SER A 211 -20.65 -20.15 -5.49
N PHE A 212 -19.48 -19.64 -5.08
CA PHE A 212 -18.85 -18.52 -5.77
C PHE A 212 -18.50 -18.84 -7.23
N ALA A 213 -18.24 -20.12 -7.57
CA ALA A 213 -17.99 -20.52 -8.95
C ALA A 213 -19.26 -20.38 -9.81
N ASP A 214 -20.42 -20.76 -9.27
CA ASP A 214 -21.70 -20.58 -9.97
C ASP A 214 -21.99 -19.09 -10.23
N LEU A 215 -21.62 -18.21 -9.28
CA LEU A 215 -21.72 -16.77 -9.45
C LEU A 215 -20.82 -16.26 -10.59
N GLN A 216 -19.57 -16.75 -10.66
CA GLN A 216 -18.62 -16.38 -11.72
C GLN A 216 -19.13 -16.81 -13.11
N GLU A 217 -19.65 -18.03 -13.22
CA GLU A 217 -20.24 -18.54 -14.46
C GLU A 217 -21.45 -17.70 -14.89
N MET A 218 -22.33 -17.36 -13.93
CA MET A 218 -23.51 -16.53 -14.19
C MET A 218 -23.13 -15.12 -14.67
N PHE A 219 -22.17 -14.45 -14.01
CA PHE A 219 -21.71 -13.14 -14.45
C PHE A 219 -21.06 -13.18 -15.83
N THR A 220 -20.30 -14.24 -16.13
CA THR A 220 -19.69 -14.43 -17.45
C THR A 220 -20.75 -14.58 -18.53
N ALA A 221 -21.77 -15.41 -18.29
CA ALA A 221 -22.88 -15.62 -19.22
C ALA A 221 -23.72 -14.35 -19.39
N LEU A 222 -23.96 -13.59 -18.32
CA LEU A 222 -24.68 -12.31 -18.38
C LEU A 222 -23.89 -11.26 -19.18
N SER A 223 -22.56 -11.20 -19.02
CA SER A 223 -21.68 -10.32 -19.80
C SER A 223 -21.85 -10.56 -21.29
N GLN A 224 -21.70 -11.83 -21.70
CA GLN A 224 -21.82 -12.26 -23.09
C GLN A 224 -23.20 -11.90 -23.66
N PHE A 225 -24.26 -12.14 -22.89
CA PHE A 225 -25.62 -11.80 -23.30
C PHE A 225 -25.79 -10.28 -23.55
N VAL A 226 -25.28 -9.43 -22.66
CA VAL A 226 -25.38 -7.97 -22.80
C VAL A 226 -24.56 -7.47 -23.99
N GLU A 227 -23.36 -8.02 -24.21
CA GLU A 227 -22.50 -7.69 -25.35
C GLU A 227 -23.17 -8.06 -26.68
N GLU A 228 -23.69 -9.28 -26.80
CA GLU A 228 -24.37 -9.74 -28.02
C GLU A 228 -25.65 -8.93 -28.30
N ALA A 229 -26.40 -8.55 -27.26
CA ALA A 229 -27.65 -7.82 -27.41
C ALA A 229 -27.48 -6.33 -27.73
N THR A 230 -26.36 -5.70 -27.34
CA THR A 230 -26.13 -4.26 -27.56
C THR A 230 -25.21 -3.95 -28.74
N GLY A 231 -24.62 -4.98 -29.37
CA GLY A 231 -23.72 -4.87 -30.51
C GLY A 231 -22.26 -4.60 -30.13
N PRO A 232 -21.30 -4.81 -31.06
CA PRO A 232 -19.88 -4.65 -30.80
C PRO A 232 -19.56 -3.19 -30.43
N ARG A 233 -18.91 -3.01 -29.27
CA ARG A 233 -18.47 -1.69 -28.80
C ARG A 233 -17.33 -1.13 -29.66
N PRO A 234 -17.19 0.20 -29.75
CA PRO A 234 -15.96 0.80 -30.27
C PRO A 234 -14.75 0.30 -29.46
N ALA A 235 -13.64 0.02 -30.16
CA ALA A 235 -12.45 -0.60 -29.58
C ALA A 235 -11.98 0.17 -28.33
N PRO A 236 -11.61 -0.54 -27.24
CA PRO A 236 -11.17 0.10 -26.01
C PRO A 236 -9.89 0.91 -26.27
N ALA A 237 -9.91 2.19 -25.92
CA ALA A 237 -8.69 3.00 -25.86
C ALA A 237 -7.67 2.35 -24.88
N PRO A 238 -6.36 2.50 -25.13
CA PRO A 238 -5.32 1.84 -24.33
C PRO A 238 -5.49 2.09 -22.83
N VAL A 239 -5.47 0.98 -22.09
CA VAL A 239 -5.83 0.85 -20.67
C VAL A 239 -4.96 1.76 -19.81
N SER A 240 -5.59 2.74 -19.15
CA SER A 240 -4.93 3.57 -18.12
C SER A 240 -5.14 2.93 -16.73
N ARG A 241 -4.06 2.86 -15.94
CA ARG A 241 -3.95 2.21 -14.62
C ARG A 241 -5.16 2.52 -13.71
N LEU A 242 -5.83 1.48 -13.21
CA LEU A 242 -6.89 1.52 -12.17
C LEU A 242 -8.18 2.31 -12.46
N ALA A 243 -8.32 2.95 -13.63
CA ALA A 243 -9.55 3.68 -13.91
C ALA A 243 -10.72 2.70 -14.14
N LEU A 244 -11.74 2.75 -13.29
CA LEU A 244 -13.13 2.43 -13.64
C LEU A 244 -13.55 3.35 -14.80
N LYS A 245 -13.04 3.08 -16.01
CA LYS A 245 -13.42 3.78 -17.23
C LYS A 245 -14.62 3.06 -17.84
N ASN A 246 -15.54 3.86 -18.37
CA ASN A 246 -16.88 3.55 -18.92
C ASN A 246 -16.98 2.47 -20.01
N ASN A 247 -16.01 1.59 -20.17
CA ASN A 247 -16.07 0.45 -21.08
C ASN A 247 -16.83 -0.69 -20.39
N GLY A 248 -18.12 -0.50 -20.13
CA GLY A 248 -19.09 -1.48 -19.61
C GLY A 248 -18.67 -2.24 -18.35
N GLY A 249 -19.37 -2.00 -17.23
CA GLY A 249 -19.00 -2.55 -15.92
C GLY A 249 -18.81 -4.08 -15.86
N ILE A 250 -19.41 -4.87 -16.75
CA ILE A 250 -19.38 -6.35 -16.68
C ILE A 250 -18.02 -6.95 -17.09
N ASP A 251 -17.38 -6.45 -18.16
CA ASP A 251 -16.05 -6.94 -18.58
C ASP A 251 -14.97 -6.59 -17.57
N GLN A 252 -15.14 -5.41 -16.95
CA GLN A 252 -14.30 -5.01 -15.85
C GLN A 252 -14.45 -6.00 -14.69
N ILE A 253 -15.67 -6.31 -14.23
CA ILE A 253 -15.91 -7.30 -13.16
C ILE A 253 -15.20 -8.62 -13.46
N ARG A 254 -15.25 -9.13 -14.70
CA ARG A 254 -14.56 -10.36 -15.11
C ARG A 254 -13.06 -10.26 -14.86
N SER A 255 -12.44 -9.13 -15.22
CA SER A 255 -11.02 -8.92 -14.95
C SER A 255 -10.70 -8.91 -13.46
N TRP A 256 -11.61 -8.46 -12.58
CA TRP A 256 -11.42 -8.44 -11.12
C TRP A 256 -11.72 -9.76 -10.42
N LEU A 257 -12.33 -10.74 -11.09
CA LEU A 257 -12.71 -12.02 -10.48
C LEU A 257 -11.56 -12.75 -9.74
N PRO A 258 -10.32 -12.82 -10.25
CA PRO A 258 -9.22 -13.43 -9.51
C PRO A 258 -8.91 -12.70 -8.20
N LEU A 259 -8.90 -11.37 -8.22
CA LEU A 259 -8.72 -10.56 -7.01
C LEU A 259 -9.90 -10.72 -6.04
N LEU A 260 -11.14 -10.74 -6.53
CA LEU A 260 -12.32 -10.99 -5.70
C LEU A 260 -12.26 -12.38 -5.04
N LYS A 261 -11.71 -13.39 -5.73
CA LYS A 261 -11.48 -14.71 -5.18
C LYS A 261 -10.46 -14.68 -4.04
N THR A 262 -9.33 -13.99 -4.20
CA THR A 262 -8.30 -13.91 -3.14
C THR A 262 -8.79 -13.10 -1.95
N VAL A 263 -9.48 -11.98 -2.19
CA VAL A 263 -10.18 -11.21 -1.15
C VAL A 263 -11.20 -12.09 -0.42
N LYS A 264 -12.00 -12.87 -1.15
CA LYS A 264 -12.94 -13.83 -0.54
C LYS A 264 -12.22 -14.82 0.38
N VAL A 265 -11.09 -15.37 -0.05
CA VAL A 265 -10.30 -16.31 0.76
C VAL A 265 -9.74 -15.63 2.02
N VAL A 266 -9.26 -14.40 1.93
CA VAL A 266 -8.75 -13.65 3.09
C VAL A 266 -9.86 -13.39 4.13
N PHE A 267 -11.02 -12.90 3.70
CA PHE A 267 -12.06 -12.47 4.65
C PHE A 267 -12.99 -13.59 5.11
N PHE A 268 -13.21 -14.62 4.28
CA PHE A 268 -14.16 -15.69 4.56
C PHE A 268 -13.52 -17.08 4.69
N GLY A 269 -12.34 -17.29 4.11
CA GLY A 269 -11.69 -18.60 4.02
C GLY A 269 -12.05 -19.37 2.74
N GLU A 270 -11.28 -20.41 2.44
CA GLU A 270 -11.49 -21.26 1.26
C GLU A 270 -12.84 -21.97 1.30
N ARG A 271 -13.20 -22.52 2.46
CA ARG A 271 -14.38 -23.36 2.68
C ARG A 271 -15.50 -22.63 3.44
N ALA A 272 -15.56 -21.31 3.35
CA ALA A 272 -16.63 -20.54 3.95
C ALA A 272 -17.99 -21.09 3.49
N ASN A 273 -18.76 -21.67 4.41
CA ASN A 273 -20.11 -22.13 4.14
C ASN A 273 -21.06 -21.20 4.89
N LEU A 274 -21.81 -20.39 4.13
CA LEU A 274 -22.78 -19.43 4.65
C LEU A 274 -24.13 -20.15 4.79
N GLN A 275 -24.28 -20.95 5.84
CA GLN A 275 -25.45 -21.80 6.09
C GLN A 275 -26.60 -21.04 6.78
N GLY A 276 -26.34 -19.85 7.31
CA GLY A 276 -27.33 -19.05 8.05
C GLY A 276 -27.57 -17.66 7.45
N GLN A 277 -28.80 -17.16 7.61
CA GLN A 277 -29.16 -15.78 7.20
C GLN A 277 -28.25 -14.73 7.87
N ARG A 278 -27.89 -14.94 9.14
CA ARG A 278 -26.93 -14.07 9.86
C ARG A 278 -25.54 -14.06 9.21
N GLU A 279 -25.05 -15.22 8.79
CA GLU A 279 -23.73 -15.33 8.14
C GLU A 279 -23.74 -14.63 6.78
N TRP A 280 -24.84 -14.71 6.04
CA TRP A 280 -25.05 -13.94 4.82
C TRP A 280 -25.10 -12.43 5.07
N TYR A 281 -25.74 -11.98 6.15
CA TYR A 281 -25.71 -10.57 6.54
C TYR A 281 -24.30 -10.08 6.84
N ASP A 282 -23.53 -10.85 7.60
CA ASP A 282 -22.13 -10.54 7.92
C ASP A 282 -21.27 -10.51 6.65
N ALA A 283 -21.52 -11.43 5.71
CA ALA A 283 -20.83 -11.46 4.43
C ALA A 283 -21.16 -10.26 3.54
N ILE A 284 -22.44 -9.90 3.42
CA ILE A 284 -22.86 -8.70 2.69
C ILE A 284 -22.22 -7.45 3.29
N ASN A 285 -22.23 -7.29 4.62
CA ASN A 285 -21.60 -6.14 5.27
C ASN A 285 -20.10 -6.09 4.92
N THR A 286 -19.40 -7.20 5.04
CA THR A 286 -17.96 -7.30 4.72
C THR A 286 -17.67 -6.94 3.25
N VAL A 287 -18.48 -7.45 2.31
CA VAL A 287 -18.33 -7.15 0.88
C VAL A 287 -18.59 -5.66 0.59
N VAL A 288 -19.62 -5.08 1.20
CA VAL A 288 -19.94 -3.66 1.04
C VAL A 288 -18.85 -2.77 1.66
N ASP A 289 -18.30 -3.14 2.81
CA ASP A 289 -17.21 -2.41 3.46
C ASP A 289 -15.91 -2.49 2.65
N LEU A 290 -15.62 -3.64 2.03
CA LEU A 290 -14.55 -3.78 1.04
C LEU A 290 -14.76 -2.87 -0.17
N TYR A 291 -15.99 -2.80 -0.66
CA TYR A 291 -16.32 -1.94 -1.78
C TYR A 291 -16.20 -0.45 -1.43
N ASP A 292 -16.63 -0.05 -0.24
CA ASP A 292 -16.41 1.30 0.32
C ASP A 292 -14.91 1.65 0.33
N LEU A 293 -14.06 0.74 0.78
CA LEU A 293 -12.60 0.92 0.77
C LEU A 293 -12.09 1.13 -0.66
N VAL A 294 -12.49 0.30 -1.63
CA VAL A 294 -12.08 0.46 -3.03
C VAL A 294 -12.48 1.84 -3.57
N LEU A 295 -13.71 2.28 -3.32
CA LEU A 295 -14.18 3.59 -3.76
C LEU A 295 -13.45 4.75 -3.05
N ARG A 296 -13.20 4.64 -1.75
CA ARG A 296 -12.43 5.64 -0.99
C ARG A 296 -11.00 5.76 -1.49
N TYR A 297 -10.37 4.64 -1.81
CA TYR A 297 -9.05 4.64 -2.44
C TYR A 297 -9.09 5.39 -3.78
N HIS A 298 -10.04 5.03 -4.65
CA HIS A 298 -10.18 5.64 -5.97
C HIS A 298 -10.49 7.15 -5.94
N TYR A 299 -11.37 7.59 -5.05
CA TYR A 299 -11.79 9.00 -4.98
C TYR A 299 -10.89 9.89 -4.15
N PHE A 300 -10.28 9.38 -3.07
CA PHE A 300 -9.62 10.25 -2.09
C PHE A 300 -8.14 9.95 -1.83
N LEU A 301 -7.63 8.77 -2.20
CA LEU A 301 -6.23 8.40 -1.95
C LEU A 301 -5.40 8.31 -3.22
N GLN A 302 -6.01 7.89 -4.33
CA GLN A 302 -5.31 7.73 -5.58
C GLN A 302 -4.81 9.09 -6.10
N GLY A 303 -3.49 9.30 -6.05
CA GLY A 303 -2.84 10.54 -6.48
C GLY A 303 -2.76 11.64 -5.40
N SER A 304 -3.21 11.36 -4.17
CA SER A 304 -3.12 12.29 -3.05
C SER A 304 -1.68 12.37 -2.54
N ARG A 305 -1.22 13.58 -2.21
CA ARG A 305 0.15 13.82 -1.71
C ARG A 305 0.27 13.80 -0.17
N TYR A 306 -0.85 13.72 0.55
CA TYR A 306 -0.91 13.68 2.02
C TYR A 306 -0.23 14.87 2.73
N ASP A 307 -0.06 15.98 2.01
CA ASP A 307 0.61 17.20 2.48
C ASP A 307 -0.34 18.13 3.28
N THR A 308 -1.59 17.73 3.51
CA THR A 308 -2.54 18.54 4.27
C THR A 308 -3.13 17.75 5.45
N PRO A 309 -3.52 18.42 6.55
CA PRO A 309 -4.21 17.77 7.66
C PRO A 309 -5.44 16.99 7.20
N ARG A 310 -6.18 17.51 6.22
CA ARG A 310 -7.37 16.87 5.67
C ARG A 310 -7.04 15.58 4.94
N ASP A 311 -6.07 15.61 4.03
CA ASP A 311 -5.74 14.44 3.21
C ASP A 311 -5.10 13.33 4.04
N LEU A 312 -4.24 13.69 5.00
CA LEU A 312 -3.69 12.73 5.94
C LEU A 312 -4.78 12.13 6.83
N LYS A 313 -5.72 12.93 7.33
CA LYS A 313 -6.87 12.40 8.09
C LYS A 313 -7.68 11.39 7.28
N ILE A 314 -7.94 11.67 6.00
CA ILE A 314 -8.61 10.72 5.10
C ILE A 314 -7.82 9.41 4.99
N ALA A 315 -6.49 9.48 4.83
CA ALA A 315 -5.63 8.30 4.78
C ALA A 315 -5.66 7.49 6.08
N LEU A 316 -5.67 8.16 7.23
CA LEU A 316 -5.79 7.51 8.53
C LEU A 316 -7.17 6.88 8.74
N ASP A 317 -8.24 7.56 8.35
CA ASP A 317 -9.59 6.99 8.44
C ASP A 317 -9.75 5.78 7.49
N PHE A 318 -9.07 5.79 6.34
CA PHE A 318 -9.00 4.64 5.45
C PHE A 318 -8.23 3.46 6.06
N ALA A 319 -7.04 3.70 6.60
CA ALA A 319 -6.24 2.66 7.27
C ALA A 319 -6.99 2.06 8.49
N ASP A 320 -7.68 2.91 9.25
CA ASP A 320 -8.52 2.50 10.37
C ASP A 320 -9.64 1.53 9.94
N ARG A 321 -10.30 1.82 8.81
CA ARG A 321 -11.33 0.93 8.23
C ARG A 321 -10.75 -0.39 7.76
N ILE A 322 -9.58 -0.40 7.13
CA ILE A 322 -8.88 -1.65 6.75
C ILE A 322 -8.63 -2.50 8.00
N LEU A 323 -8.06 -1.90 9.05
CA LEU A 323 -7.77 -2.63 10.29
C LEU A 323 -9.04 -3.18 10.94
N ARG A 324 -10.12 -2.39 10.98
CA ARG A 324 -11.41 -2.85 11.53
C ARG A 324 -11.93 -4.04 10.72
N LEU A 325 -11.87 -3.95 9.40
CA LEU A 325 -12.33 -5.02 8.52
C LEU A 325 -11.52 -6.32 8.71
N LEU A 326 -10.21 -6.22 8.91
CA LEU A 326 -9.36 -7.38 9.22
C LEU A 326 -9.72 -7.98 10.58
N GLU A 327 -9.86 -7.14 11.62
CA GLU A 327 -10.22 -7.54 12.98
C GLU A 327 -11.60 -8.21 13.06
N THR A 328 -12.57 -7.70 12.29
CA THR A 328 -13.95 -8.23 12.26
C THR A 328 -14.19 -9.21 11.12
N SER A 329 -13.15 -9.61 10.39
CA SER A 329 -13.29 -10.56 9.29
C SER A 329 -13.89 -11.88 9.78
N HIS A 330 -14.72 -12.51 8.95
CA HIS A 330 -15.33 -13.79 9.28
C HIS A 330 -14.25 -14.84 9.60
N GLN A 331 -13.16 -14.83 8.83
CA GLN A 331 -12.01 -15.70 9.01
C GLN A 331 -11.35 -15.53 10.39
N ILE A 332 -11.05 -14.30 10.84
CA ILE A 332 -10.52 -14.05 12.20
C ILE A 332 -11.53 -14.45 13.27
N ASN A 333 -12.81 -14.08 13.11
CA ASN A 333 -13.83 -14.38 14.11
C ASN A 333 -14.06 -15.89 14.28
N ARG A 334 -13.93 -16.68 13.22
CA ARG A 334 -14.13 -18.14 13.26
C ARG A 334 -12.91 -18.93 13.66
N THR A 335 -11.74 -18.57 13.13
CA THR A 335 -10.52 -19.39 13.26
C THR A 335 -9.47 -18.75 14.17
N GLY A 336 -9.62 -17.46 14.50
CA GLY A 336 -8.60 -16.67 15.19
C GLY A 336 -7.37 -16.34 14.35
N ARG A 337 -7.36 -16.72 13.05
CA ARG A 337 -6.17 -16.73 12.20
C ARG A 337 -6.46 -16.30 10.75
N LEU A 338 -5.58 -15.48 10.15
CA LEU A 338 -5.53 -15.18 8.72
C LEU A 338 -4.28 -15.83 8.11
N PRO A 339 -4.41 -16.94 7.35
CA PRO A 339 -3.26 -17.63 6.79
C PRO A 339 -2.38 -16.71 5.92
N PHE A 340 -1.05 -16.80 6.07
CA PHE A 340 -0.13 -16.02 5.24
C PHE A 340 -0.29 -16.34 3.76
N THR A 341 -0.60 -17.59 3.41
CA THR A 341 -0.86 -18.02 2.02
C THR A 341 -2.00 -17.24 1.37
N ALA A 342 -3.06 -16.92 2.12
CA ALA A 342 -4.17 -16.12 1.61
C ALA A 342 -3.76 -14.66 1.35
N LEU A 343 -2.94 -14.10 2.24
CA LEU A 343 -2.42 -12.74 2.09
C LEU A 343 -1.40 -12.64 0.95
N ASP A 344 -0.55 -13.66 0.76
CA ASP A 344 0.40 -13.69 -0.34
C ASP A 344 -0.30 -13.70 -1.69
N GLN A 345 -1.37 -14.50 -1.85
CA GLN A 345 -2.18 -14.52 -3.06
C GLN A 345 -2.85 -13.17 -3.31
N LEU A 346 -3.28 -12.48 -2.25
CA LEU A 346 -3.82 -11.12 -2.37
C LEU A 346 -2.74 -10.14 -2.83
N ILE A 347 -1.54 -10.21 -2.24
CA ILE A 347 -0.38 -9.39 -2.65
C ILE A 347 -0.06 -9.63 -4.12
N ASP A 348 -0.01 -10.89 -4.57
CA ASP A 348 0.25 -11.24 -5.97
C ASP A 348 -0.75 -10.62 -6.93
N GLU A 349 -2.05 -10.72 -6.64
CA GLU A 349 -3.10 -10.11 -7.48
C GLU A 349 -3.04 -8.58 -7.47
N VAL A 350 -2.76 -7.96 -6.32
CA VAL A 350 -2.59 -6.50 -6.19
C VAL A 350 -1.43 -6.01 -7.05
N TYR A 351 -0.31 -6.72 -7.04
CA TYR A 351 0.89 -6.38 -7.81
C TYR A 351 0.75 -6.69 -9.30
N ALA A 352 0.20 -7.85 -9.66
CA ALA A 352 -0.05 -8.22 -11.06
C ALA A 352 -0.92 -7.17 -11.79
N ARG A 353 -1.80 -6.51 -11.04
CA ARG A 353 -2.70 -5.46 -11.53
C ARG A 353 -2.15 -4.04 -11.38
N LYS A 354 -0.96 -3.89 -10.78
CA LYS A 354 -0.34 -2.60 -10.47
C LYS A 354 -1.30 -1.68 -9.70
N ILE A 355 -2.07 -2.25 -8.77
CA ILE A 355 -2.97 -1.48 -7.90
C ILE A 355 -2.15 -0.57 -6.98
N VAL A 356 -0.99 -1.07 -6.57
CA VAL A 356 -0.02 -0.36 -5.76
C VAL A 356 1.22 -0.10 -6.60
N ASP A 357 1.68 1.16 -6.63
CA ASP A 357 2.89 1.60 -7.35
C ASP A 357 4.07 1.67 -6.37
N LEU A 358 4.48 0.51 -5.87
CA LEU A 358 5.67 0.39 -5.03
C LEU A 358 6.86 -0.07 -5.89
N PRO A 359 8.07 0.46 -5.64
CA PRO A 359 9.27 0.04 -6.37
C PRO A 359 9.71 -1.40 -6.05
N ALA A 360 9.18 -2.01 -4.98
CA ALA A 360 9.47 -3.39 -4.59
C ALA A 360 8.47 -4.39 -5.19
N SER A 361 8.92 -5.58 -5.60
CA SER A 361 8.07 -6.65 -6.11
C SER A 361 7.29 -7.38 -5.01
N ALA A 362 6.26 -8.14 -5.41
CA ALA A 362 5.49 -9.00 -4.49
C ALA A 362 6.40 -9.99 -3.73
N GLU A 363 7.37 -10.60 -4.40
CA GLU A 363 8.31 -11.56 -3.81
C GLU A 363 9.19 -10.94 -2.72
N VAL A 364 9.47 -9.63 -2.80
CA VAL A 364 10.20 -8.90 -1.76
C VAL A 364 9.27 -8.48 -0.62
N LEU A 365 8.02 -8.11 -0.95
CA LEU A 365 7.05 -7.65 0.06
C LEU A 365 6.58 -8.78 0.98
N LYS A 366 6.40 -10.00 0.45
CA LYS A 366 5.93 -11.17 1.21
C LYS A 366 6.79 -11.50 2.44
N PRO A 367 8.11 -11.72 2.32
CA PRO A 367 8.96 -11.97 3.49
C PRO A 367 8.99 -10.75 4.42
N MET A 368 9.03 -9.52 3.88
CA MET A 368 9.07 -8.30 4.68
C MET A 368 7.87 -8.17 5.62
N TYR A 369 6.63 -8.30 5.11
CA TYR A 369 5.45 -8.14 5.98
C TYR A 369 5.39 -9.25 7.04
N ARG A 370 5.84 -10.48 6.71
CA ARG A 370 5.93 -11.57 7.69
C ARG A 370 6.94 -11.26 8.79
N ARG A 371 8.09 -10.68 8.46
CA ARG A 371 9.07 -10.21 9.46
C ARG A 371 8.48 -9.14 10.37
N ILE A 372 7.69 -8.21 9.82
CA ILE A 372 6.98 -7.20 10.62
C ILE A 372 5.96 -7.88 11.56
N VAL A 373 5.14 -8.81 11.05
CA VAL A 373 4.15 -9.51 11.86
C VAL A 373 4.80 -10.30 13.00
N LEU A 374 5.86 -11.08 12.70
CA LEU A 374 6.46 -12.00 13.66
C LEU A 374 7.49 -11.33 14.58
N GLY A 375 8.15 -10.28 14.11
CA GLY A 375 9.13 -9.52 14.88
C GLY A 375 8.46 -8.41 15.66
N MET A 376 7.80 -7.49 14.97
CA MET A 376 7.35 -6.22 15.55
C MET A 376 5.96 -6.29 16.19
N LEU A 377 5.06 -7.14 15.67
CA LEU A 377 3.68 -7.28 16.19
C LEU A 377 3.51 -8.43 17.18
N ASP A 378 4.49 -9.31 17.31
CA ASP A 378 4.58 -10.37 18.33
C ASP A 378 5.91 -10.30 19.10
N PRO A 379 6.03 -9.40 20.08
CA PRO A 379 7.25 -9.26 20.87
C PRO A 379 7.51 -10.49 21.77
N VAL A 380 6.58 -11.43 21.88
CA VAL A 380 6.79 -12.70 22.60
C VAL A 380 7.60 -13.66 21.75
N ARG A 381 7.30 -13.75 20.45
CA ARG A 381 8.03 -14.63 19.51
C ARG A 381 9.38 -14.07 19.08
N ARG A 382 9.60 -12.74 19.12
CA ARG A 382 10.88 -12.09 18.72
C ARG A 382 11.39 -12.56 17.36
N GLY A 383 10.47 -12.72 16.40
CA GLY A 383 10.77 -13.19 15.05
C GLY A 383 10.98 -14.70 14.90
N ASP A 384 10.70 -15.52 15.93
CA ASP A 384 10.63 -16.98 15.78
C ASP A 384 9.40 -17.36 14.93
N SER A 385 9.67 -17.83 13.71
CA SER A 385 8.64 -18.22 12.75
C SER A 385 8.10 -19.64 12.98
N ARG A 386 8.66 -20.42 13.91
CA ARG A 386 8.21 -21.79 14.17
C ARG A 386 6.76 -21.78 14.66
N GLY A 387 5.89 -22.43 13.90
CA GLY A 387 4.45 -22.49 14.19
C GLY A 387 3.69 -21.18 13.90
N ALA A 388 4.30 -20.23 13.19
CA ALA A 388 3.63 -19.00 12.76
C ALA A 388 3.33 -19.07 11.26
N ASP A 389 2.13 -19.52 10.91
CA ASP A 389 1.65 -19.67 9.53
C ASP A 389 0.52 -18.68 9.19
N ALA A 390 0.16 -17.80 10.13
CA ALA A 390 -0.96 -16.88 10.01
C ALA A 390 -0.77 -15.59 10.83
N ILE A 391 -1.52 -14.54 10.45
CA ILE A 391 -1.78 -13.40 11.33
C ILE A 391 -2.83 -13.82 12.36
N GLU A 392 -2.48 -13.76 13.64
CA GLU A 392 -3.37 -14.05 14.76
C GLU A 392 -4.00 -12.77 15.32
N ARG A 393 -5.03 -12.91 16.16
CA ARG A 393 -5.69 -11.77 16.81
C ARG A 393 -4.73 -10.91 17.62
N VAL A 394 -3.72 -11.50 18.27
CA VAL A 394 -2.70 -10.77 19.03
C VAL A 394 -1.90 -9.81 18.13
N HIS A 395 -1.57 -10.21 16.89
CA HIS A 395 -0.86 -9.35 15.94
C HIS A 395 -1.72 -8.15 15.53
N LEU A 396 -3.02 -8.37 15.28
CA LEU A 396 -3.95 -7.30 14.92
C LEU A 396 -4.15 -6.31 16.07
N LEU A 397 -4.24 -6.80 17.31
CA LEU A 397 -4.31 -5.95 18.50
C LEU A 397 -3.04 -5.11 18.69
N SER A 398 -1.85 -5.69 18.50
CA SER A 398 -0.58 -4.94 18.52
C SER A 398 -0.54 -3.88 17.41
N LEU A 399 -0.96 -4.22 16.19
CA LEU A 399 -1.02 -3.29 15.08
C LEU A 399 -2.00 -2.15 15.34
N ARG A 400 -3.17 -2.46 15.90
CA ARG A 400 -4.18 -1.47 16.31
C ARG A 400 -3.64 -0.50 17.34
N ARG A 401 -2.92 -0.99 18.35
CA ARG A 401 -2.27 -0.17 19.37
C ARG A 401 -1.30 0.81 18.74
N GLU A 402 -0.31 0.32 17.98
CA GLU A 402 0.70 1.18 17.37
C GLU A 402 0.10 2.18 16.37
N PHE A 403 -0.93 1.77 15.63
CA PHE A 403 -1.69 2.66 14.77
C PHE A 403 -2.45 3.75 15.56
N ASN A 404 -3.04 3.41 16.70
CA ASN A 404 -3.69 4.40 17.56
C ASN A 404 -2.69 5.34 18.25
N ILE A 405 -1.49 4.88 18.59
CA ILE A 405 -0.39 5.74 19.06
C ILE A 405 -0.02 6.75 17.97
N PHE A 406 0.15 6.29 16.72
CA PHE A 406 0.39 7.19 15.59
C PHE A 406 -0.73 8.22 15.44
N ARG A 407 -2.00 7.79 15.49
CA ARG A 407 -3.16 8.69 15.39
C ARG A 407 -3.19 9.71 16.52
N LEU A 408 -2.95 9.29 17.77
CA LEU A 408 -2.93 10.18 18.93
C LEU A 408 -1.90 11.31 18.75
N ASN A 409 -0.69 10.96 18.32
CA ASN A 409 0.37 11.92 18.05
C ASN A 409 0.04 12.79 16.82
N GLN A 410 -0.65 12.26 15.82
CA GLN A 410 -1.11 13.05 14.67
C GLN A 410 -2.22 14.03 15.07
N PHE A 411 -3.14 13.63 15.96
CA PHE A 411 -4.12 14.53 16.55
C PHE A 411 -3.45 15.70 17.29
N PHE A 412 -2.31 15.45 17.95
CA PHE A 412 -1.51 16.53 18.53
C PHE A 412 -0.97 17.47 17.45
N ALA A 413 -0.40 16.95 16.36
CA ALA A 413 0.09 17.78 15.26
C ALA A 413 -1.06 18.63 14.67
N ASP A 414 -2.21 18.02 14.37
CA ASP A 414 -3.37 18.72 13.83
C ASP A 414 -3.92 19.79 14.81
N TRP A 415 -4.02 19.44 16.09
CA TRP A 415 -4.48 20.36 17.14
C TRP A 415 -3.55 21.56 17.31
N SER A 416 -2.23 21.33 17.26
CA SER A 416 -1.20 22.36 17.41
C SER A 416 -1.30 23.48 16.38
N PHE A 417 -1.87 23.20 15.20
CA PHE A 417 -2.01 24.15 14.09
C PHE A 417 -3.47 24.51 13.77
N SER A 418 -4.43 24.04 14.58
CA SER A 418 -5.87 24.29 14.38
C SER A 418 -6.26 25.77 14.45
N ALA A 419 -5.50 26.58 15.18
CA ALA A 419 -5.69 28.04 15.28
C ALA A 419 -5.12 28.83 14.07
N GLY A 420 -4.68 28.14 13.00
CA GLY A 420 -4.13 28.78 11.80
C GLY A 420 -2.68 29.24 11.92
N ALA A 421 -1.97 28.83 12.99
CA ALA A 421 -0.53 29.04 13.08
C ALA A 421 0.17 28.37 11.88
N ARG A 422 1.15 29.04 11.28
CA ARG A 422 2.00 28.42 10.23
C ARG A 422 3.17 27.66 10.84
N GLN A 423 3.71 28.20 11.93
CA GLN A 423 4.88 27.68 12.61
C GLN A 423 4.73 27.85 14.13
N LEU A 424 5.35 26.96 14.90
CA LEU A 424 5.48 27.10 16.36
C LEU A 424 6.94 27.41 16.70
N ASP A 425 7.14 28.46 17.49
CA ASP A 425 8.39 28.70 18.19
C ASP A 425 8.56 27.68 19.36
N PRO A 426 9.75 27.59 19.98
CA PRO A 426 10.01 26.62 21.03
C PRO A 426 9.12 26.77 22.27
N GLU A 427 8.79 28.00 22.69
CA GLU A 427 7.94 28.25 23.86
C GLU A 427 6.49 27.87 23.59
N SER A 428 5.97 28.27 22.43
CA SER A 428 4.63 27.93 21.95
C SER A 428 4.47 26.42 21.83
N ARG A 429 5.46 25.73 21.27
CA ARG A 429 5.48 24.26 21.24
C ARG A 429 5.44 23.63 22.63
N LEU A 430 6.25 24.10 23.58
CA LEU A 430 6.25 23.58 24.96
C LEU A 430 4.88 23.78 25.63
N ARG A 431 4.27 24.95 25.43
CA ARG A 431 2.93 25.27 25.95
C ARG A 431 1.87 24.33 25.38
N VAL A 432 1.84 24.19 24.06
CA VAL A 432 0.91 23.34 23.32
C VAL A 432 1.09 21.86 23.74
N ALA A 433 2.32 21.34 23.78
CA ALA A 433 2.60 19.97 24.22
C ALA A 433 2.15 19.67 25.67
N ARG A 434 2.21 20.66 26.57
CA ARG A 434 1.74 20.52 27.96
C ARG A 434 0.22 20.59 28.09
N GLN A 435 -0.45 21.31 27.20
CA GLN A 435 -1.90 21.53 27.24
C GLN A 435 -2.70 20.51 26.44
N PHE A 436 -2.05 19.67 25.62
CA PHE A 436 -2.72 18.69 24.78
C PHE A 436 -3.52 17.67 25.63
N PRO A 437 -4.85 17.53 25.42
CA PRO A 437 -5.71 16.67 26.24
C PRO A 437 -5.61 15.20 25.80
N ALA A 438 -4.42 14.60 25.93
CA ALA A 438 -4.13 13.26 25.42
C ALA A 438 -5.08 12.18 25.97
N ALA A 439 -5.49 12.27 27.24
CA ALA A 439 -6.43 11.32 27.84
C ALA A 439 -7.81 11.35 27.18
N ASP A 440 -8.32 12.53 26.81
CA ASP A 440 -9.61 12.66 26.15
C ASP A 440 -9.54 12.18 24.70
N VAL A 441 -8.42 12.42 24.02
CA VAL A 441 -8.21 11.91 22.65
C VAL A 441 -8.05 10.38 22.66
N ALA A 442 -7.30 9.82 23.62
CA ALA A 442 -7.16 8.38 23.77
C ALA A 442 -8.51 7.67 23.96
N LYS A 443 -9.40 8.22 24.80
CA LYS A 443 -10.77 7.71 25.00
C LYS A 443 -11.64 7.77 23.74
N ARG A 444 -11.33 8.64 22.77
CA ARG A 444 -12.03 8.69 21.47
C ARG A 444 -11.47 7.65 20.49
N LEU A 445 -10.21 7.25 20.65
CA LEU A 445 -9.54 6.29 19.78
C LEU A 445 -9.84 4.83 20.15
N THR A 446 -10.12 4.56 21.42
CA THR A 446 -10.43 3.22 21.92
C THR A 446 -11.48 3.27 23.03
N ALA A 447 -12.35 2.26 23.08
CA ALA A 447 -13.32 2.07 24.16
C ALA A 447 -12.74 1.29 25.35
N ASP A 448 -11.60 0.62 25.17
CA ASP A 448 -10.92 -0.14 26.24
C ASP A 448 -10.12 0.81 27.15
N PRO A 449 -10.44 0.91 28.46
CA PRO A 449 -9.72 1.76 29.40
C PRO A 449 -8.22 1.43 29.52
N GLY A 450 -7.86 0.15 29.48
CA GLY A 450 -6.46 -0.29 29.60
C GLY A 450 -5.64 0.14 28.39
N GLU A 451 -6.23 0.03 27.19
CA GLU A 451 -5.63 0.54 25.97
C GLU A 451 -5.52 2.08 26.00
N ALA A 452 -6.54 2.79 26.49
CA ALA A 452 -6.49 4.24 26.60
C ALA A 452 -5.36 4.72 27.54
N GLU A 453 -5.14 4.02 28.66
CA GLU A 453 -4.01 4.28 29.55
C GLU A 453 -2.66 4.03 28.85
N ALA A 454 -2.54 2.92 28.11
CA ALA A 454 -1.34 2.64 27.32
C ALA A 454 -1.04 3.71 26.27
N LEU A 455 -2.08 4.23 25.60
CA LEU A 455 -1.95 5.35 24.65
C LEU A 455 -1.46 6.64 25.34
N VAL A 456 -1.96 6.95 26.54
CA VAL A 456 -1.51 8.12 27.32
C VAL A 456 -0.05 7.96 27.76
N ALA A 457 0.34 6.76 28.17
CA ALA A 457 1.73 6.46 28.50
C ALA A 457 2.65 6.63 27.27
N ALA A 458 2.23 6.13 26.10
CA ALA A 458 2.97 6.32 24.86
C ALA A 458 3.07 7.80 24.45
N TRP A 459 2.02 8.59 24.64
CA TRP A 459 2.04 10.04 24.43
C TRP A 459 3.04 10.73 25.37
N ALA A 460 3.11 10.35 26.65
CA ALA A 460 4.05 10.95 27.58
C ALA A 460 5.50 10.84 27.07
N LYS A 461 5.83 9.74 26.42
CA LYS A 461 7.16 9.49 25.84
C LYS A 461 7.41 10.28 24.57
N PHE A 462 6.41 10.35 23.69
CA PHE A 462 6.47 11.24 22.53
C PHE A 462 6.67 12.71 22.95
N LYS A 463 5.95 13.12 24.01
CA LYS A 463 6.10 14.45 24.62
C LYS A 463 7.51 14.64 25.17
N ASP A 464 8.10 13.67 25.86
CA ASP A 464 9.48 13.78 26.39
C ASP A 464 10.49 14.10 25.28
N LEU A 465 10.37 13.47 24.09
CA LEU A 465 11.18 13.79 22.92
C LEU A 465 11.00 15.24 22.44
N LEU A 466 9.76 15.75 22.47
CA LEU A 466 9.48 17.15 22.13
C LEU A 466 10.08 18.11 23.18
N LEU A 467 10.13 17.72 24.45
CA LEU A 467 10.60 18.57 25.56
C LEU A 467 12.13 18.59 25.70
N LYS A 468 12.88 17.78 24.94
CA LYS A 468 14.34 17.77 24.98
C LYS A 468 14.94 19.14 24.70
N SER A 469 16.12 19.37 25.29
CA SER A 469 16.93 20.57 25.07
C SER A 469 17.32 20.74 23.60
N ARG A 470 17.56 19.62 22.90
CA ARG A 470 17.90 19.50 21.47
C ARG A 470 16.95 18.52 20.78
N PRO A 471 15.72 18.96 20.50
CA PRO A 471 14.69 18.11 19.91
C PRO A 471 14.91 18.04 18.39
N VAL A 472 14.65 16.87 17.78
CA VAL A 472 14.65 16.71 16.32
C VAL A 472 13.53 17.57 15.74
N ALA A 473 13.85 18.57 14.91
CA ALA A 473 12.83 19.40 14.25
C ALA A 473 13.01 19.36 12.74
N PHE A 474 11.97 18.99 12.01
CA PHE A 474 11.97 18.95 10.55
C PHE A 474 11.49 20.29 9.96
N ASN A 475 12.20 20.81 8.97
CA ASN A 475 11.77 21.99 8.20
C ASN A 475 10.69 21.60 7.16
N GLU A 476 10.24 22.55 6.32
CA GLU A 476 9.21 22.30 5.30
C GLU A 476 9.67 21.35 4.19
N LYS A 477 10.97 21.32 3.90
CA LYS A 477 11.63 20.33 3.01
C LYS A 477 11.81 18.97 3.72
N GLY A 478 11.42 18.90 4.99
CA GLY A 478 11.60 17.83 5.97
C GLY A 478 13.00 17.27 6.07
N ARG A 479 13.95 18.19 6.14
CA ARG A 479 15.30 17.99 6.65
C ARG A 479 15.32 18.40 8.13
N ILE A 480 16.11 17.74 8.96
CA ILE A 480 16.33 18.14 10.35
C ILE A 480 17.10 19.45 10.35
N SER A 481 16.58 20.44 11.06
CA SER A 481 17.29 21.68 11.35
C SER A 481 18.25 21.45 12.52
N ILE A 482 19.55 21.40 12.24
CA ILE A 482 20.60 21.23 13.25
C ILE A 482 21.14 22.62 13.60
N LEU A 483 20.62 23.20 14.69
CA LEU A 483 20.91 24.58 15.10
C LEU A 483 21.69 24.62 16.42
N THR A 484 22.71 25.47 16.52
CA THR A 484 23.42 25.74 17.79
C THR A 484 22.51 26.41 18.82
N ASN A 485 21.59 27.28 18.36
CA ASN A 485 20.61 27.94 19.20
C ASN A 485 19.21 27.36 18.99
N THR A 486 18.75 26.54 19.93
CA THR A 486 17.44 25.88 19.82
C THR A 486 16.26 26.84 19.93
N LYS A 487 16.47 28.10 20.34
CA LYS A 487 15.46 29.17 20.31
C LYS A 487 15.00 29.52 18.88
N ASP A 488 15.86 29.26 17.89
CA ASP A 488 15.58 29.57 16.49
C ASP A 488 14.86 28.41 15.78
N LEU A 489 14.69 27.27 16.44
CA LEU A 489 13.91 26.15 15.90
C LEU A 489 12.47 26.58 15.63
N ARG A 490 11.98 26.23 14.45
CA ARG A 490 10.59 26.43 14.04
C ARG A 490 10.00 25.08 13.68
N TRP A 491 8.77 24.86 14.11
CA TRP A 491 8.04 23.63 13.86
C TRP A 491 6.86 23.92 12.96
N THR A 492 6.70 23.14 11.90
CA THR A 492 5.54 23.21 11.01
C THR A 492 4.66 21.98 11.21
N TRP A 493 3.44 22.01 10.68
CA TRP A 493 2.58 20.82 10.67
C TRP A 493 3.26 19.65 9.97
N HIS A 494 3.85 19.88 8.80
CA HIS A 494 4.64 18.88 8.08
C HIS A 494 5.79 18.33 8.91
N GLY A 495 6.48 19.21 9.65
CA GLY A 495 7.59 18.82 10.51
C GLY A 495 7.16 17.91 11.66
N LEU A 496 6.05 18.22 12.34
CA LEU A 496 5.48 17.36 13.40
C LEU A 496 4.93 16.04 12.84
N THR A 497 4.31 16.06 11.66
CA THR A 497 3.84 14.84 10.99
C THR A 497 5.03 13.92 10.66
N ARG A 498 6.12 14.46 10.08
CA ARG A 498 7.34 13.67 9.81
C ARG A 498 7.98 13.16 11.09
N PHE A 499 8.05 13.98 12.13
CA PHE A 499 8.49 13.56 13.47
C PHE A 499 7.70 12.35 13.97
N ASN A 500 6.36 12.37 13.82
CA ASN A 500 5.50 11.26 14.21
C ASN A 500 5.73 10.00 13.38
N VAL A 501 5.93 10.12 12.05
CA VAL A 501 6.28 8.97 11.20
C VAL A 501 7.60 8.34 11.63
N MET A 502 8.65 9.13 11.86
CA MET A 502 9.94 8.61 12.32
C MET A 502 9.83 7.91 13.67
N HIS A 503 9.09 8.52 14.61
CA HIS A 503 8.83 7.93 15.91
C HIS A 503 8.08 6.59 15.80
N PHE A 504 7.06 6.49 14.94
CA PHE A 504 6.33 5.25 14.70
C PHE A 504 7.22 4.15 14.11
N LEU A 505 8.07 4.48 13.13
CA LEU A 505 9.03 3.53 12.56
C LEU A 505 10.02 3.03 13.61
N VAL A 506 10.57 3.93 14.43
CA VAL A 506 11.50 3.59 15.50
C VAL A 506 10.84 2.74 16.57
N ARG A 507 9.59 3.03 16.95
CA ARG A 507 8.83 2.17 17.86
C ARG A 507 8.67 0.76 17.32
N GLY A 508 8.29 0.62 16.05
CA GLY A 508 8.19 -0.69 15.39
C GLY A 508 9.52 -1.45 15.41
N PHE A 509 10.63 -0.77 15.12
CA PHE A 509 11.97 -1.32 15.24
C PHE A 509 12.28 -1.78 16.68
N MET A 510 12.10 -0.92 17.68
CA MET A 510 12.43 -1.23 19.08
C MET A 510 11.56 -2.36 19.65
N LEU A 511 10.29 -2.47 19.23
CA LEU A 511 9.43 -3.60 19.59
C LEU A 511 9.93 -4.93 19.05
N GLY A 512 10.46 -4.93 17.82
CA GLY A 512 10.88 -6.16 17.15
C GLY A 512 12.31 -6.61 17.44
N TYR A 513 13.21 -5.66 17.70
CA TYR A 513 14.65 -5.91 17.78
C TYR A 513 15.27 -5.44 19.10
N GLY A 514 14.53 -4.72 19.93
CA GLY A 514 15.00 -4.31 21.26
C GLY A 514 14.97 -5.45 22.29
N ASP A 515 15.80 -5.33 23.32
CA ASP A 515 15.92 -6.32 24.39
C ASP A 515 14.72 -6.33 25.37
N HIS A 516 13.82 -5.33 25.30
CA HIS A 516 12.67 -5.14 26.17
C HIS A 516 11.35 -4.94 25.37
N ARG A 517 10.20 -5.26 25.99
CA ARG A 517 8.87 -5.16 25.34
C ARG A 517 8.30 -3.75 25.31
N ASP A 518 8.61 -2.95 26.32
CA ASP A 518 8.37 -1.51 26.29
C ASP A 518 9.49 -0.85 25.46
N PRO A 519 9.18 -0.24 24.30
CA PRO A 519 10.17 0.41 23.44
C PRO A 519 11.05 1.42 24.16
N VAL A 520 10.55 2.04 25.22
CA VAL A 520 11.26 3.07 25.98
C VAL A 520 12.41 2.48 26.79
N LEU A 521 12.17 1.29 27.34
CA LEU A 521 13.16 0.56 28.13
C LEU A 521 13.99 -0.39 27.26
N ALA A 522 13.60 -0.52 25.99
CA ALA A 522 14.27 -1.35 25.03
C ALA A 522 15.57 -0.69 24.60
N HIS A 523 16.60 -1.52 24.52
CA HIS A 523 17.88 -1.18 23.96
C HIS A 523 18.14 -2.11 22.79
N CYS A 524 18.71 -1.56 21.72
CA CYS A 524 19.18 -2.33 20.59
C CYS A 524 20.68 -2.57 20.74
N SER A 525 21.14 -3.82 20.62
CA SER A 525 22.58 -4.11 20.51
C SER A 525 23.07 -4.04 19.06
N GLU A 526 24.39 -4.11 18.86
CA GLU A 526 24.97 -4.21 17.51
C GLU A 526 24.43 -5.43 16.74
N LYS A 527 24.26 -6.56 17.43
CA LYS A 527 23.73 -7.80 16.84
C LYS A 527 22.28 -7.64 16.37
N ASP A 528 21.48 -6.91 17.14
CA ASP A 528 20.08 -6.66 16.80
C ASP A 528 19.97 -5.76 15.56
N MET A 529 20.84 -4.75 15.45
CA MET A 529 20.92 -3.89 14.26
C MET A 529 21.37 -4.68 13.02
N ILE A 530 22.37 -5.55 13.15
CA ILE A 530 22.78 -6.47 12.06
C ILE A 530 21.61 -7.35 11.63
N ARG A 531 20.87 -7.93 12.59
CA ARG A 531 19.72 -8.78 12.29
C ARG A 531 18.62 -8.01 11.56
N TRP A 532 18.30 -6.79 11.98
CA TRP A 532 17.34 -5.94 11.29
C TRP A 532 17.76 -5.66 9.84
N TYR A 533 19.02 -5.28 9.61
CA TYR A 533 19.53 -5.07 8.26
C TYR A 533 19.39 -6.32 7.39
N ALA A 534 19.66 -7.51 7.95
CA ALA A 534 19.50 -8.77 7.22
C ALA A 534 18.04 -9.06 6.88
N ASP A 535 17.11 -8.85 7.82
CA ASP A 535 15.68 -9.11 7.61
C ASP A 535 15.04 -8.16 6.58
N PHE A 536 15.58 -6.95 6.41
CA PHE A 536 15.06 -5.93 5.50
C PHE A 536 15.97 -5.65 4.29
N GLN A 537 17.02 -6.45 4.07
CA GLN A 537 18.02 -6.21 3.03
C GLN A 537 17.39 -6.15 1.63
N ASP A 538 16.63 -7.17 1.26
CA ASP A 538 16.00 -7.29 -0.06
C ASP A 538 15.03 -6.14 -0.33
N PHE A 539 14.25 -5.76 0.69
CA PHE A 539 13.34 -4.63 0.60
C PHE A 539 14.11 -3.32 0.45
N GLY A 540 15.14 -3.10 1.26
CA GLY A 540 15.99 -1.91 1.19
C GLY A 540 16.68 -1.76 -0.17
N ILE A 541 17.15 -2.85 -0.77
CA ILE A 541 17.72 -2.85 -2.13
C ILE A 541 16.64 -2.53 -3.16
N ALA A 542 15.47 -3.18 -3.07
CA ALA A 542 14.38 -2.99 -4.03
C ALA A 542 13.86 -1.55 -4.06
N ILE A 543 13.83 -0.86 -2.92
CA ILE A 543 13.45 0.56 -2.85
C ILE A 543 14.64 1.52 -3.04
N ARG A 544 15.81 1.01 -3.43
CA ARG A 544 17.06 1.78 -3.62
C ARG A 544 17.53 2.52 -2.35
N ALA A 545 17.19 2.03 -1.17
CA ALA A 545 17.65 2.55 0.12
C ALA A 545 18.99 1.95 0.54
N PHE A 546 19.25 0.68 0.21
CA PHE A 546 20.50 -0.01 0.54
C PHE A 546 21.35 -0.26 -0.71
N ASP A 547 22.65 -0.01 -0.61
CA ASP A 547 23.61 -0.34 -1.65
C ASP A 547 23.83 -1.87 -1.65
N PRO A 548 23.51 -2.58 -2.75
CA PRO A 548 23.66 -4.04 -2.82
C PRO A 548 25.11 -4.52 -2.69
N ARG A 549 26.11 -3.64 -2.86
CA ARG A 549 27.54 -3.94 -2.68
C ARG A 549 27.96 -3.90 -1.21
N SER A 550 27.25 -3.14 -0.36
CA SER A 550 27.72 -2.76 0.98
C SER A 550 27.60 -3.85 2.07
N GLY A 551 27.16 -5.06 1.71
CA GLY A 551 26.89 -6.12 2.67
C GLY A 551 25.93 -5.67 3.78
N ASN A 552 26.07 -6.23 4.97
CA ASN A 552 25.26 -5.83 6.12
C ASN A 552 25.84 -4.57 6.78
N SER A 553 25.16 -3.43 6.62
CA SER A 553 25.56 -2.14 7.20
C SER A 553 25.15 -1.94 8.67
N GLY A 554 24.60 -2.97 9.33
CA GLY A 554 24.05 -2.85 10.68
C GLY A 554 25.08 -2.50 11.74
N ALA A 555 26.26 -3.11 11.71
CA ALA A 555 27.34 -2.81 12.66
C ALA A 555 27.82 -1.34 12.56
N ARG A 556 27.93 -0.82 11.33
CA ARG A 556 28.30 0.57 11.08
C ARG A 556 27.21 1.52 11.57
N SER A 557 25.97 1.24 11.20
CA SER A 557 24.80 2.06 11.57
C SER A 557 24.59 2.09 13.08
N PHE A 558 24.89 0.99 13.77
CA PHE A 558 24.89 0.92 15.22
C PHE A 558 25.88 1.94 15.83
N LYS A 559 27.12 1.92 15.35
CA LYS A 559 28.16 2.86 15.80
C LYS A 559 27.79 4.31 15.48
N GLU A 560 27.26 4.56 14.29
CA GLU A 560 26.83 5.90 13.88
C GLU A 560 25.72 6.45 14.80
N ALA A 561 24.73 5.63 15.14
CA ALA A 561 23.66 6.00 16.06
C ALA A 561 24.18 6.29 17.48
N SER A 562 25.07 5.45 17.99
CA SER A 562 25.67 5.61 19.33
C SER A 562 26.60 6.84 19.41
N PHE A 563 27.28 7.20 18.32
CA PHE A 563 28.27 8.27 18.33
C PHE A 563 27.75 9.64 17.87
N PHE A 564 26.86 9.74 16.89
CA PHE A 564 26.62 11.02 16.22
C PHE A 564 25.24 11.63 16.46
N THR A 565 24.37 10.93 17.19
CA THR A 565 23.07 11.46 17.59
C THR A 565 23.21 12.49 18.73
N PHE A 566 22.18 13.30 18.96
CA PHE A 566 22.21 14.29 20.05
C PHE A 566 22.29 13.61 21.41
N SER A 567 21.62 12.47 21.56
CA SER A 567 21.56 11.66 22.77
C SER A 567 22.66 10.60 22.85
N GLY A 568 23.47 10.45 21.79
CA GLY A 568 24.56 9.48 21.68
C GLY A 568 25.48 9.47 22.90
N ASN A 569 25.78 8.31 23.45
CA ASN A 569 26.68 8.20 24.61
C ASN A 569 27.90 7.29 24.35
N GLY A 570 27.96 6.59 23.23
CA GLY A 570 29.07 5.71 22.87
C GLY A 570 29.11 4.35 23.55
N ASP A 571 28.02 3.93 24.21
CA ASP A 571 27.94 2.63 24.87
C ASP A 571 27.64 1.47 23.89
N ASP A 572 27.48 0.26 24.42
CA ASP A 572 27.23 -0.96 23.65
C ASP A 572 25.74 -1.20 23.35
N ARG A 573 24.92 -0.16 23.51
CA ARG A 573 23.47 -0.17 23.32
C ARG A 573 23.03 1.07 22.55
N ILE A 574 21.81 1.01 22.02
CA ILE A 574 21.13 2.16 21.44
C ILE A 574 19.77 2.26 22.11
N SER A 575 19.54 3.37 22.78
CA SER A 575 18.24 3.75 23.33
C SER A 575 17.25 4.13 22.22
N MET A 576 15.96 4.13 22.56
CA MET A 576 14.90 4.61 21.65
C MET A 576 15.16 6.05 21.15
N ASP A 577 15.73 6.88 22.00
CA ASP A 577 16.05 8.27 21.73
C ASP A 577 17.15 8.41 20.68
N GLU A 578 18.25 7.67 20.86
CA GLU A 578 19.36 7.61 19.89
C GLU A 578 18.88 7.02 18.56
N MET A 579 18.10 5.93 18.58
CA MET A 579 17.54 5.35 17.36
C MET A 579 16.60 6.33 16.64
N PHE A 580 15.78 7.08 17.39
CA PHE A 580 14.89 8.08 16.82
C PHE A 580 15.64 9.20 16.12
N GLU A 581 16.68 9.73 16.76
CA GLU A 581 17.54 10.76 16.19
C GLU A 581 18.31 10.23 14.97
N PHE A 582 18.84 9.01 15.04
CA PHE A 582 19.57 8.37 13.95
C PHE A 582 18.71 8.14 12.71
N VAL A 583 17.55 7.50 12.86
CA VAL A 583 16.61 7.27 11.75
C VAL A 583 16.15 8.60 11.14
N SER A 584 15.90 9.59 11.98
CA SER A 584 15.54 10.93 11.52
C SER A 584 16.67 11.57 10.70
N MET A 585 17.93 11.43 11.13
CA MET A 585 19.11 11.91 10.39
C MET A 585 19.27 11.17 9.07
N LEU A 586 19.07 9.85 9.02
CA LEU A 586 19.11 9.07 7.77
C LEU A 586 18.08 9.56 6.74
N VAL A 587 16.85 9.84 7.17
CA VAL A 587 15.81 10.37 6.26
C VAL A 587 16.10 11.81 5.85
N SER A 588 16.59 12.64 6.77
CA SER A 588 16.97 14.03 6.50
C SER A 588 18.15 14.14 5.53
N GLY A 589 19.29 13.57 5.90
CA GLY A 589 20.53 13.64 5.16
C GLY A 589 20.51 12.68 3.98
N GLY A 590 20.41 11.39 4.27
CA GLY A 590 20.53 10.31 3.29
C GLY A 590 19.45 10.25 2.21
N LEU A 591 18.30 10.91 2.40
CA LEU A 591 17.25 10.99 1.37
C LEU A 591 16.96 12.44 0.97
N ASN A 592 16.43 13.27 1.87
CA ASN A 592 15.87 14.58 1.48
C ASN A 592 16.94 15.60 1.05
N THR A 593 18.09 15.62 1.72
CA THR A 593 19.19 16.53 1.39
C THR A 593 19.91 16.06 0.12
N VAL A 594 20.17 14.75 0.00
CA VAL A 594 20.73 14.14 -1.22
C VAL A 594 19.86 14.43 -2.44
N ASN A 595 18.54 14.24 -2.34
CA ASN A 595 17.63 14.52 -3.45
C ASN A 595 17.63 16.01 -3.84
N SER A 596 17.81 16.93 -2.89
CA SER A 596 17.97 18.36 -3.19
C SER A 596 19.24 18.64 -3.98
N VAL A 597 20.37 18.12 -3.49
CA VAL A 597 21.68 18.29 -4.12
C VAL A 597 21.64 17.71 -5.54
N THR A 598 21.14 16.48 -5.71
CA THR A 598 21.01 15.85 -7.02
C THR A 598 20.10 16.65 -7.95
N ALA A 599 18.96 17.16 -7.48
CA ALA A 599 18.06 17.98 -8.31
C ALA A 599 18.73 19.30 -8.75
N SER A 600 19.40 20.00 -7.83
CA SER A 600 20.18 21.22 -8.11
C SER A 600 21.23 20.97 -9.19
N LEU A 601 21.94 19.84 -9.11
CA LEU A 601 23.01 19.49 -10.05
C LEU A 601 22.51 18.96 -11.39
N HIS A 602 21.35 18.31 -11.42
CA HIS A 602 20.64 17.96 -12.65
C HIS A 602 20.32 19.22 -13.44
N ASP A 603 19.77 20.25 -12.77
CA ASP A 603 19.42 21.52 -13.41
C ASP A 603 20.66 22.26 -13.97
N LEU A 604 21.84 21.99 -13.41
CA LEU A 604 23.14 22.50 -13.86
C LEU A 604 23.86 21.59 -14.86
N SER A 605 23.23 20.50 -15.30
CA SER A 605 23.79 19.54 -16.28
C SER A 605 25.13 18.92 -15.86
N CYS A 606 25.33 18.66 -14.56
CA CYS A 606 26.51 17.92 -14.07
C CYS A 606 26.43 16.39 -14.25
N GLU A 607 25.28 15.88 -14.70
CA GLU A 607 25.06 14.45 -14.92
C GLU A 607 25.85 13.90 -16.11
N VAL A 608 26.34 12.66 -15.98
CA VAL A 608 26.90 11.89 -17.08
C VAL A 608 25.95 10.77 -17.48
N ALA A 609 26.11 10.25 -18.70
CA ALA A 609 25.25 9.18 -19.22
C ALA A 609 25.36 7.85 -18.42
N GLN A 610 26.46 7.66 -17.69
CA GLN A 610 26.69 6.48 -16.86
C GLN A 610 25.72 6.46 -15.68
N ARG A 611 25.18 5.27 -15.40
CA ARG A 611 24.25 5.02 -14.30
C ARG A 611 24.97 4.34 -13.14
N ASP A 612 24.63 4.72 -11.92
CA ASP A 612 25.13 4.08 -10.70
C ASP A 612 24.36 2.80 -10.35
N ILE A 613 24.71 2.19 -9.20
CA ILE A 613 24.09 0.96 -8.70
C ILE A 613 22.59 1.11 -8.39
N PHE A 614 22.10 2.35 -8.26
CA PHE A 614 20.69 2.67 -8.06
C PHE A 614 20.00 3.07 -9.36
N ASP A 615 20.64 2.89 -10.53
CA ASP A 615 20.12 3.29 -11.83
C ASP A 615 19.83 4.81 -11.92
N LEU A 616 20.58 5.60 -11.15
CA LEU A 616 20.57 7.06 -11.20
C LEU A 616 21.78 7.57 -12.00
N PRO A 617 21.67 8.71 -12.70
CA PRO A 617 22.82 9.30 -13.39
C PRO A 617 23.95 9.59 -12.40
N MET A 618 25.18 9.19 -12.74
CA MET A 618 26.36 9.61 -12.02
C MET A 618 26.66 11.09 -12.28
N LEU A 619 27.42 11.72 -11.39
CA LEU A 619 27.78 13.12 -11.51
C LEU A 619 29.26 13.27 -11.89
N ASN A 620 29.58 14.20 -12.79
CA ASN A 620 30.95 14.58 -13.06
C ASN A 620 31.54 15.30 -11.83
N GLU A 621 32.63 14.78 -11.28
CA GLU A 621 33.18 15.27 -10.01
C GLU A 621 33.69 16.72 -10.10
N ALA A 622 34.31 17.10 -11.21
CA ALA A 622 34.82 18.46 -11.39
C ALA A 622 33.67 19.48 -11.47
N CYS A 623 32.58 19.12 -12.15
CA CYS A 623 31.34 19.91 -12.18
C CYS A 623 30.73 19.98 -10.78
N PHE A 624 30.52 18.83 -10.14
CA PHE A 624 29.96 18.71 -8.80
C PHE A 624 30.70 19.61 -7.79
N LYS A 625 32.03 19.50 -7.71
CA LYS A 625 32.86 20.29 -6.81
C LYS A 625 32.70 21.80 -7.00
N ARG A 626 32.60 22.25 -8.26
CA ARG A 626 32.48 23.66 -8.61
C ARG A 626 31.10 24.20 -8.25
N GLU A 627 30.04 23.52 -8.72
CA GLU A 627 28.66 23.98 -8.57
C GLU A 627 28.17 23.86 -7.12
N LEU A 628 28.56 22.79 -6.42
CA LEU A 628 28.15 22.57 -5.03
C LEU A 628 28.56 23.73 -4.11
N ARG A 629 29.75 24.32 -4.31
CA ARG A 629 30.19 25.45 -3.48
C ARG A 629 29.26 26.66 -3.65
N GLY A 630 28.83 26.92 -4.89
CA GLY A 630 27.92 28.04 -5.21
C GLY A 630 26.54 27.86 -4.61
N HIS A 631 26.04 26.62 -4.54
CA HIS A 631 24.70 26.28 -4.05
C HIS A 631 24.67 25.71 -2.62
N PHE A 632 25.81 25.70 -1.92
CA PHE A 632 25.93 25.04 -0.61
C PHE A 632 24.91 25.56 0.41
N GLY A 633 24.63 26.87 0.39
CA GLY A 633 23.65 27.49 1.29
C GLY A 633 22.21 27.06 1.05
N ASP A 634 21.83 26.77 -0.20
CA ASP A 634 20.47 26.36 -0.56
C ASP A 634 20.24 24.86 -0.28
N ASP A 635 21.26 24.06 -0.57
CA ASP A 635 21.22 22.61 -0.41
C ASP A 635 21.36 22.18 1.07
N PHE A 636 22.12 22.92 1.87
CA PHE A 636 22.36 22.64 3.29
C PHE A 636 21.80 23.73 4.21
N ASP A 637 20.70 24.38 3.81
CA ASP A 637 19.99 25.40 4.60
C ASP A 637 19.59 24.92 6.02
N ASN A 638 19.52 23.61 6.23
CA ASN A 638 19.22 22.97 7.50
C ASN A 638 20.45 22.78 8.43
N LEU A 639 21.66 23.10 7.96
CA LEU A 639 22.93 23.05 8.68
C LEU A 639 23.63 24.43 8.68
N PRO A 640 23.03 25.48 9.27
CA PRO A 640 23.50 26.85 9.10
C PRO A 640 24.92 27.11 9.62
N GLY A 641 25.39 26.40 10.65
CA GLY A 641 26.77 26.54 11.12
C GLY A 641 27.77 26.02 10.08
N LEU A 642 27.45 24.93 9.39
CA LEU A 642 28.25 24.40 8.29
C LEU A 642 28.20 25.32 7.06
N VAL A 643 27.03 25.87 6.70
CA VAL A 643 26.91 26.86 5.61
C VAL A 643 27.78 28.08 5.91
N LYS A 644 27.73 28.59 7.15
CA LYS A 644 28.53 29.72 7.61
C LYS A 644 30.02 29.41 7.56
N TYR A 645 30.44 28.20 7.92
CA TYR A 645 31.82 27.74 7.76
C TYR A 645 32.27 27.72 6.30
N VAL A 646 31.53 27.04 5.41
CA VAL A 646 31.87 26.90 3.98
C VAL A 646 31.96 28.25 3.28
N SER A 647 31.05 29.18 3.61
CA SER A 647 31.04 30.54 3.02
C SER A 647 32.30 31.36 3.30
N ARG A 648 33.09 31.01 4.33
CA ARG A 648 34.34 31.70 4.69
C ARG A 648 35.60 31.07 4.11
N LEU A 649 35.50 29.84 3.60
CA LEU A 649 36.66 29.15 3.06
C LEU A 649 37.13 29.83 1.78
N ASN A 650 38.43 30.07 1.68
CA ASN A 650 39.06 30.42 0.40
C ASN A 650 39.15 29.18 -0.51
N ASP A 651 39.63 29.35 -1.75
CA ASP A 651 39.67 28.26 -2.74
C ASP A 651 40.56 27.08 -2.30
N GLN A 652 41.69 27.36 -1.66
CA GLN A 652 42.59 26.32 -1.16
C GLN A 652 41.96 25.55 -0.01
N GLU A 653 41.35 26.25 0.93
CA GLU A 653 40.64 25.67 2.08
C GLU A 653 39.44 24.85 1.63
N TRP A 654 38.64 25.36 0.69
CA TRP A 654 37.53 24.62 0.07
C TRP A 654 38.03 23.35 -0.61
N ASN A 655 39.12 23.45 -1.38
CA ASN A 655 39.69 22.29 -2.06
C ASN A 655 40.14 21.22 -1.06
N SER A 656 40.78 21.62 0.04
CA SER A 656 41.17 20.68 1.10
C SER A 656 39.96 20.06 1.76
N PHE A 657 38.99 20.88 2.18
CA PHE A 657 37.76 20.42 2.83
C PHE A 657 36.98 19.42 1.94
N TYR A 658 36.78 19.78 0.68
CA TYR A 658 36.09 18.93 -0.29
C TYR A 658 36.82 17.61 -0.51
N ASN A 659 38.14 17.65 -0.67
CA ASN A 659 38.92 16.44 -0.93
C ASN A 659 38.86 15.47 0.27
N ASP A 660 39.02 15.99 1.50
CA ASP A 660 38.91 15.20 2.73
C ASP A 660 37.47 14.66 2.92
N TRP A 661 36.46 15.44 2.53
CA TRP A 661 35.06 15.04 2.62
C TRP A 661 34.71 13.92 1.64
N ILE A 662 35.07 14.08 0.37
CA ILE A 662 34.76 13.10 -0.67
C ILE A 662 35.62 11.85 -0.55
N SER A 663 36.90 11.95 -0.15
CA SER A 663 37.71 10.77 0.16
C SER A 663 37.04 9.91 1.24
N THR A 664 36.48 10.54 2.27
CA THR A 664 35.70 9.85 3.30
C THR A 664 34.43 9.23 2.75
N ALA A 665 33.72 9.92 1.87
CA ALA A 665 32.44 9.48 1.34
C ALA A 665 32.53 8.29 0.36
N ARG A 666 33.61 8.20 -0.42
CA ARG A 666 33.76 7.27 -1.54
C ARG A 666 33.61 5.78 -1.17
N THR A 667 32.81 5.03 -1.90
CA THR A 667 32.85 3.56 -1.80
C THR A 667 34.11 3.00 -2.49
N SER A 668 34.50 1.75 -2.18
CA SER A 668 35.80 1.15 -2.54
C SER A 668 36.03 0.85 -4.04
N SER A 669 35.13 1.27 -4.93
CA SER A 669 35.25 1.06 -6.38
C SER A 669 35.10 2.38 -7.13
N PRO A 670 36.16 3.19 -7.31
CA PRO A 670 36.04 4.48 -7.96
C PRO A 670 36.26 4.38 -9.47
N ASP A 671 35.24 4.70 -10.25
CA ASP A 671 35.48 5.33 -11.55
C ASP A 671 36.00 6.74 -11.25
N SER A 672 37.30 6.94 -11.41
CA SER A 672 37.96 8.21 -11.06
C SER A 672 37.30 9.39 -11.80
N GLY A 673 36.89 10.42 -11.05
CA GLY A 673 36.27 11.63 -11.62
C GLY A 673 34.73 11.59 -11.70
N LEU A 674 34.09 10.55 -11.16
CA LEU A 674 32.64 10.46 -11.01
C LEU A 674 32.23 10.39 -9.54
N ILE A 675 31.02 10.86 -9.24
CA ILE A 675 30.37 10.77 -7.93
C ILE A 675 29.08 9.97 -8.09
N GLU A 676 28.94 8.88 -7.33
CA GLU A 676 27.72 8.07 -7.28
C GLU A 676 26.75 8.58 -6.21
N THR A 677 25.48 8.15 -6.28
CA THR A 677 24.50 8.47 -5.23
C THR A 677 24.91 7.90 -3.88
N ALA A 678 25.58 6.74 -3.84
CA ALA A 678 26.09 6.15 -2.60
C ALA A 678 27.10 7.08 -1.90
N ASP A 679 28.04 7.64 -2.67
CA ASP A 679 29.04 8.58 -2.16
C ASP A 679 28.35 9.84 -1.62
N LEU A 680 27.38 10.39 -2.37
CA LEU A 680 26.66 11.58 -1.94
C LEU A 680 25.87 11.34 -0.64
N ARG A 681 25.21 10.18 -0.50
CA ARG A 681 24.50 9.80 0.74
C ARG A 681 25.44 9.73 1.94
N THR A 682 26.56 9.03 1.80
CA THR A 682 27.56 8.94 2.88
C THR A 682 28.15 10.32 3.20
N GLY A 683 28.50 11.09 2.18
CA GLY A 683 29.05 12.44 2.33
C GLY A 683 28.09 13.37 3.09
N VAL A 684 26.83 13.43 2.70
CA VAL A 684 25.82 14.27 3.37
C VAL A 684 25.60 13.84 4.82
N MET A 685 25.62 12.54 5.11
CA MET A 685 25.50 12.04 6.49
C MET A 685 26.70 12.45 7.36
N ILE A 686 27.93 12.39 6.84
CA ILE A 686 29.12 12.89 7.55
C ILE A 686 28.96 14.37 7.90
N LEU A 687 28.43 15.19 6.99
CA LEU A 687 28.19 16.61 7.26
C LEU A 687 27.15 16.82 8.38
N HIS A 688 26.10 15.97 8.44
CA HIS A 688 25.15 15.99 9.55
C HIS A 688 25.82 15.59 10.87
N TYR A 689 26.71 14.59 10.87
CA TYR A 689 27.44 14.17 12.06
C TYR A 689 28.39 15.26 12.58
N VAL A 690 29.12 15.91 11.68
CA VAL A 690 29.98 17.04 12.02
C VAL A 690 29.15 18.16 12.65
N GLU A 691 28.04 18.55 12.02
CA GLU A 691 27.20 19.62 12.56
C GLU A 691 26.56 19.23 13.90
N ALA A 692 26.13 17.97 14.06
CA ALA A 692 25.61 17.47 15.33
C ALA A 692 26.64 17.60 16.45
N LEU A 693 27.89 17.17 16.24
CA LEU A 693 28.97 17.31 17.21
C LEU A 693 29.25 18.78 17.56
N PHE A 694 29.32 19.66 16.56
CA PHE A 694 29.46 21.09 16.80
C PHE A 694 28.33 21.62 17.65
N THR A 695 27.07 21.31 17.31
CA THR A 695 25.98 21.79 18.14
C THR A 695 26.13 21.32 19.59
N ILE A 696 26.50 20.05 19.83
CA ILE A 696 26.60 19.46 21.18
C ILE A 696 27.72 20.10 22.00
N TYR A 697 28.91 20.23 21.42
CA TYR A 697 30.14 20.53 22.14
C TYR A 697 30.68 21.95 21.96
N ASP A 698 30.27 22.71 20.92
CA ASP A 698 30.58 24.15 20.78
C ASP A 698 29.69 24.95 21.75
N THR A 699 30.13 25.00 23.01
CA THR A 699 29.36 25.53 24.13
C THR A 699 29.40 27.06 24.17
N ASP A 700 30.51 27.66 23.76
CA ASP A 700 30.68 29.12 23.69
C ASP A 700 30.18 29.72 22.36
N ARG A 701 29.90 28.87 21.36
CA ARG A 701 29.32 29.21 20.07
C ARG A 701 30.25 30.04 19.20
N ASP A 702 31.56 29.83 19.34
CA ASP A 702 32.58 30.50 18.54
C ASP A 702 32.82 29.83 17.16
N GLU A 703 32.07 28.76 16.88
CA GLU A 703 32.12 27.91 15.68
C GLU A 703 33.38 27.07 15.54
N ARG A 704 34.11 26.92 16.64
CA ARG A 704 35.28 26.07 16.76
C ARG A 704 35.13 25.21 18.01
N LEU A 705 35.97 24.18 18.11
CA LEU A 705 36.03 23.33 19.30
C LEU A 705 37.37 23.58 19.98
N SER A 706 37.30 24.09 21.20
CA SER A 706 38.45 24.18 22.10
C SER A 706 38.91 22.79 22.54
N VAL A 707 40.12 22.71 23.10
CA VAL A 707 40.64 21.45 23.65
C VAL A 707 39.70 20.87 24.71
N ALA A 708 39.14 21.72 25.58
CA ALA A 708 38.21 21.28 26.63
C ALA A 708 36.91 20.69 26.06
N GLU A 709 36.39 21.25 24.96
CA GLU A 709 35.19 20.74 24.30
C GLU A 709 35.45 19.43 23.56
N VAL A 710 36.64 19.27 22.95
CA VAL A 710 37.07 18.00 22.37
C VAL A 710 37.28 16.93 23.45
N GLU A 711 37.88 17.29 24.59
CA GLU A 711 37.99 16.39 25.75
C GLU A 711 36.63 15.98 26.29
N ALA A 712 35.66 16.91 26.31
CA ALA A 712 34.28 16.62 26.72
C ALA A 712 33.57 15.66 25.74
N ALA A 713 33.94 15.66 24.47
CA ALA A 713 33.44 14.72 23.47
C ALA A 713 34.08 13.33 23.56
N ALA A 714 35.28 13.23 24.12
CA ALA A 714 36.07 12.00 24.14
C ALA A 714 35.33 10.76 24.72
N PRO A 715 34.60 10.84 25.86
CA PRO A 715 33.90 9.69 26.46
C PRO A 715 33.03 8.91 25.47
N ARG A 716 32.35 9.61 24.55
CA ARG A 716 31.46 9.06 23.53
C ARG A 716 32.18 8.18 22.49
N PHE A 717 33.48 8.35 22.31
CA PHE A 717 34.27 7.57 21.35
C PHE A 717 35.20 6.57 22.04
N MET A 718 35.21 6.50 23.38
CA MET A 718 36.20 5.73 24.13
C MET A 718 36.19 4.24 23.80
N ASN A 719 35.03 3.63 23.62
CA ASN A 719 34.95 2.21 23.31
C ASN A 719 35.59 1.91 21.95
N LEU A 720 35.29 2.71 20.92
CA LEU A 720 35.91 2.60 19.60
C LEU A 720 37.43 2.84 19.67
N LEU A 721 37.85 3.90 20.37
CA LEU A 721 39.25 4.28 20.41
C LEU A 721 40.09 3.27 21.18
N ARG A 722 39.57 2.68 22.25
CA ARG A 722 40.22 1.54 22.94
C ARG A 722 40.37 0.36 22.00
N GLN A 723 39.33 0.04 21.24
CA GLN A 723 39.36 -1.06 20.26
C GLN A 723 40.41 -0.84 19.16
N VAL A 724 40.53 0.39 18.64
CA VAL A 724 41.45 0.72 17.52
C VAL A 724 42.89 0.97 17.98
N SER A 725 43.09 1.43 19.21
CA SER A 725 44.42 1.76 19.76
C SER A 725 45.05 0.63 20.59
N GLY A 726 44.25 -0.29 21.14
CA GLY A 726 44.71 -1.28 22.12
C GLY A 726 45.02 -0.68 23.51
N LEU A 727 44.85 0.62 23.71
CA LEU A 727 45.15 1.30 24.97
C LEU A 727 43.94 1.20 25.93
N ASN A 728 44.18 0.76 27.17
CA ASN A 728 43.13 0.70 28.19
C ASN A 728 43.06 1.94 29.09
N ASN A 729 44.15 2.69 29.20
CA ASN A 729 44.22 3.87 30.07
C ASN A 729 43.38 5.03 29.50
N ARG A 730 42.34 5.43 30.23
CA ARG A 730 41.38 6.47 29.81
C ARG A 730 42.06 7.80 29.46
N THR A 731 43.07 8.23 30.22
CA THR A 731 43.77 9.50 29.97
C THR A 731 44.55 9.43 28.67
N LEU A 732 45.26 8.33 28.42
CA LEU A 732 46.00 8.13 27.17
C LEU A 732 45.07 8.11 25.95
N VAL A 733 43.94 7.42 26.05
CA VAL A 733 42.95 7.35 24.96
C VAL A 733 42.31 8.72 24.72
N THR A 734 42.01 9.48 25.78
CA THR A 734 41.46 10.84 25.67
C THR A 734 42.44 11.79 24.99
N GLN A 735 43.71 11.77 25.42
CA GLN A 735 44.76 12.60 24.81
C GLN A 735 45.02 12.17 23.36
N GLY A 736 44.96 10.87 23.08
CA GLY A 736 45.04 10.35 21.71
C GLY A 736 43.87 10.80 20.83
N PHE A 737 42.66 10.89 21.37
CA PHE A 737 41.49 11.43 20.67
C PHE A 737 41.65 12.92 20.36
N VAL A 738 42.05 13.72 21.35
CA VAL A 738 42.36 15.14 21.14
C VAL A 738 43.41 15.26 20.04
N ALA A 739 44.46 14.43 20.09
CA ALA A 739 45.50 14.47 19.07
C ALA A 739 44.99 14.15 17.67
N LEU A 740 44.16 13.12 17.57
CA LEU A 740 43.50 12.75 16.32
C LEU A 740 42.67 13.92 15.78
N VAL A 741 41.87 14.58 16.61
CA VAL A 741 41.01 15.70 16.19
C VAL A 741 41.82 16.89 15.67
N PHE A 742 42.86 17.30 16.38
CA PHE A 742 43.62 18.51 16.02
C PHE A 742 44.64 18.28 14.89
N LYS A 743 45.17 17.07 14.74
CA LYS A 743 46.20 16.78 13.71
C LYS A 743 45.71 15.91 12.56
N GLY A 744 44.57 15.26 12.72
CA GLY A 744 44.07 14.23 11.80
C GLY A 744 44.85 12.92 11.88
N GLN A 745 45.97 12.83 12.62
CA GLN A 745 46.83 11.64 12.63
C GLN A 745 46.59 10.78 13.87
N LYS A 746 46.59 9.46 13.70
CA LYS A 746 46.60 8.52 14.84
C LYS A 746 47.90 8.74 15.64
N PRO A 747 47.84 8.77 16.97
CA PRO A 747 49.05 8.72 17.77
C PRO A 747 49.71 7.35 17.62
N ASP A 748 50.94 7.29 17.07
CA ASP A 748 51.71 6.05 16.98
C ASP A 748 51.94 5.44 18.37
N ALA A 749 51.66 4.15 18.54
CA ALA A 749 51.85 3.44 19.80
C ALA A 749 53.30 3.52 20.32
N VAL A 750 54.27 3.57 19.40
CA VAL A 750 55.71 3.75 19.71
C VAL A 750 56.04 5.20 20.11
N GLY A 751 55.26 6.18 19.67
CA GLY A 751 55.41 7.58 20.06
C GLY A 751 54.82 7.92 21.43
N LEU A 752 53.95 7.05 21.99
CA LEU A 752 53.27 7.24 23.26
C LEU A 752 54.02 6.67 24.48
N GLY A 753 54.97 5.75 24.28
CA GLY A 753 55.64 4.99 25.36
C GLY A 753 56.73 5.75 26.13
N ASP A 754 57.56 6.54 25.44
CA ASP A 754 58.74 7.19 26.05
C ASP A 754 58.71 8.72 25.88
N ASN A 755 58.76 9.46 26.98
CA ASN A 755 58.71 10.94 27.07
C ASN A 755 57.36 11.59 26.70
N MET A 756 56.25 10.92 27.03
CA MET A 756 54.88 11.34 26.71
C MET A 756 54.54 12.76 27.20
N LEU A 757 54.82 13.11 28.44
CA LEU A 757 54.42 14.40 29.03
C LEU A 757 55.17 15.61 28.42
N ASP A 758 56.44 15.44 28.07
CA ASP A 758 57.25 16.51 27.47
C ASP A 758 57.01 16.65 25.97
N ARG A 759 56.86 15.53 25.25
CA ARG A 759 56.44 15.58 23.85
C ARG A 759 55.01 16.10 23.72
N PHE A 760 54.10 15.71 24.61
CA PHE A 760 52.73 16.23 24.64
C PHE A 760 52.67 17.71 25.00
N ARG A 761 53.52 18.21 25.91
CA ARG A 761 53.66 19.66 26.18
C ARG A 761 54.22 20.44 24.99
N GLN A 762 55.28 19.96 24.34
CA GLN A 762 55.81 20.56 23.11
C GLN A 762 54.81 20.46 21.94
N TRP A 763 53.98 19.42 21.96
CA TRP A 763 52.93 19.16 20.98
C TRP A 763 51.68 20.05 21.19
N LEU A 764 51.28 20.30 22.43
CA LEU A 764 50.21 21.26 22.78
C LEU A 764 50.61 22.70 22.51
N THR A 765 51.91 23.03 22.57
CA THR A 765 52.40 24.39 22.32
C THR A 765 52.50 24.75 20.83
N GLY A 766 52.53 23.77 19.91
CA GLY A 766 52.60 23.97 18.46
C GLY A 766 51.35 23.57 17.66
N SER A 767 50.33 23.00 18.30
CA SER A 767 49.09 22.57 17.62
C SER A 767 48.10 23.75 17.49
N PRO A 768 47.23 23.74 16.46
CA PRO A 768 46.14 24.71 16.39
C PRO A 768 45.35 24.71 17.70
N LYS A 769 45.04 25.90 18.22
CA LYS A 769 44.34 26.06 19.51
C LYS A 769 42.88 25.61 19.45
N TYR A 770 42.32 25.50 18.25
CA TYR A 770 40.93 25.17 17.99
C TYR A 770 40.80 24.21 16.81
N ALA A 771 39.82 23.32 16.87
CA ALA A 771 39.43 22.46 15.77
C ALA A 771 38.19 23.04 15.09
N ASP A 772 38.20 23.12 13.75
CA ASP A 772 37.03 23.51 12.96
C ASP A 772 36.37 22.29 12.30
N ARG A 773 35.34 22.52 11.49
CA ARG A 773 34.61 21.45 10.79
C ARG A 773 35.48 20.67 9.81
N GLY A 774 36.46 21.32 9.19
CA GLY A 774 37.42 20.67 8.30
C GLY A 774 38.35 19.72 9.03
N HIS A 775 38.75 20.05 10.26
CA HIS A 775 39.51 19.13 11.11
C HIS A 775 38.72 17.84 11.39
N LEU A 776 37.42 17.95 11.72
CA LEU A 776 36.59 16.75 11.94
C LEU A 776 36.40 15.93 10.66
N VAL A 777 36.17 16.57 9.51
CA VAL A 777 36.08 15.85 8.23
C VAL A 777 37.38 15.08 7.92
N ARG A 778 38.54 15.70 8.15
CA ARG A 778 39.84 15.04 7.97
C ARG A 778 40.01 13.81 8.88
N VAL A 779 39.53 13.90 10.13
CA VAL A 779 39.53 12.75 11.06
C VAL A 779 38.75 11.58 10.47
N PHE A 780 37.56 11.83 9.91
CA PHE A 780 36.78 10.76 9.29
C PHE A 780 37.52 10.11 8.10
N SER A 781 38.17 10.92 7.25
CA SER A 781 38.96 10.40 6.12
C SER A 781 40.05 9.46 6.62
N ASN A 782 40.83 9.92 7.59
CA ASN A 782 41.98 9.16 8.09
C ASN A 782 41.55 7.90 8.85
N LEU A 783 40.46 7.96 9.62
CA LEU A 783 39.90 6.78 10.29
C LEU A 783 39.38 5.73 9.29
N LYS A 784 38.80 6.16 8.17
CA LYS A 784 38.33 5.25 7.13
C LYS A 784 39.50 4.49 6.48
N ASP A 785 40.55 5.20 6.09
CA ASP A 785 41.73 4.59 5.45
C ASP A 785 42.38 3.54 6.37
N GLU A 786 42.44 3.83 7.67
CA GLU A 786 42.93 2.90 8.68
C GLU A 786 42.06 1.65 8.85
N LEU A 787 40.73 1.82 8.90
CA LEU A 787 39.79 0.70 9.01
C LEU A 787 39.76 -0.18 7.76
N ALA A 788 40.10 0.38 6.59
CA ALA A 788 40.22 -0.35 5.34
C ALA A 788 41.52 -1.16 5.23
N ASN A 789 42.56 -0.83 6.02
CA ASN A 789 43.88 -1.43 5.89
C ASN A 789 43.98 -2.79 6.63
N PRO A 790 44.12 -3.94 5.92
CA PRO A 790 44.03 -5.28 6.51
C PRO A 790 45.09 -5.59 7.58
N SER A 791 46.23 -4.90 7.55
CA SER A 791 47.33 -5.03 8.50
C SER A 791 46.98 -4.55 9.92
N SER A 792 45.90 -3.78 10.10
CA SER A 792 45.40 -3.38 11.41
C SER A 792 44.69 -4.51 12.19
N LYS A 793 44.42 -5.65 11.53
CA LYS A 793 43.91 -6.89 12.17
C LYS A 793 45.03 -7.84 12.62
N ALA A 794 46.25 -7.35 12.80
CA ALA A 794 47.37 -8.17 13.25
C ALA A 794 47.28 -8.43 14.77
N ASN A 795 46.93 -9.69 15.09
CA ASN A 795 47.02 -10.48 16.34
C ASN A 795 46.62 -9.83 17.68
N PRO A 796 45.67 -10.44 18.43
CA PRO A 796 45.30 -10.02 19.79
C PRO A 796 46.46 -10.09 20.79
#